data_AF-A0A9D6H8S9-F1
#
_entry.id   AF-A0A9D6H8S9-F1
#
_cell.length_a   1.000
_cell.length_b   1.000
_cell.length_c   1.000
_cell.angle_alpha   90.00
_cell.angle_beta   90.00
_cell.angle_gamma   90.00
#
_symmetry.space_group_name_H-M   'P 1'
#
loop_
_entity.id
_entity.type
_entity.pdbx_description
1 polymer ?
#
loop_
_entity_poly.entity_id
_entity_poly.type
_entity_poly.pdbx_seq_one_letter_code
_entity_poly.pdbx_strand_id
1 'polypeptide(L)'
;MTIGSPTTMLRFLVAAILAVAAIPNPVRAASPDSGSPSGTYRGRILTERFQHRQALAHAPAALTAERPAPRQDQGNIAIIDTSGGVLAPQNFEDIDGRTLRFTRRQNGGFSGVSEPLAAVEEARTLGVVLPLDDDDAERLDLPFAFPFFGQSYAAMYVGSDGHITFGEADSRTSARSLARAISGPPRIAPVFVDLDPSRPSARVRAYVVEDRAIITWDGVPLYSSSGTGARQIVQAELHANGDLAFHYIALNLSSAVVGAFPGGLAGEPAAVDLSQGFSSSGPGGFAETFQLSQELDTFAAGQSFFRNHDDAYDFLVLFNDIGLSTGPGTFAYEINVRNDVHGIGDLLVDDPIFDFGADFGSHRRLASFVNMGPLTNYPSDPQTVMPLIGENNTLSLLGQETGHRWGVYVDFIDPATGLRSSNLLGRQEAHWNFFFNSNASVMEGNRIVDHGAAANPRFETVETVSRFGEYDQYIMGLRSAQDTPPSFLVEQVTGAGFPNRSRAPQTGVPFNGVRKDVPVDLIIAAEGPRLPDHTVAQREFRYAFVLLVDEGSGEVSAAKIAKLERIRQEWETFFDQAVENRAEAHTELVSSLDLSVWPAAGVPLGTAGQASVSIARPRADDLQVSLAASNAKIGIPGSVTIPAGETLANFAVQGLASGVDVLKATAAAAGYEQAAARLQVLAPAALTLSVVSGDAQSGSPREALPEPVALRVTDGNLLPYAGIAVTIEASGGAQVSPAQAVTDRDGRIELLWTLGADLGAYTLTARLADAPAVNAVATADAAGVRPSFSRASVVSAASFHTDPEADDEALGPGGLASIFGSGLSVAESAQAVSLPLPRELAGVQVRVNGVAAPLLFVSPGQINFQIPFELSGSIAHLVVHTPAGDSETVNIPVATVQPGLFFDGGTGLGAIVYSADGLSPWNRPARAGEYLALYASGLGPVQPRTETGEAAPSLILSQNELPVAVLIDGLRLDPVYAGLAPSFAGLWQVNVQLPADLPPGEHHIALEVDGRRSNAVLLLTAAP
;
A
#
# COMPACT_ATOMS: atom_id res chain seq x y z
N MET A 1 -6.60 37.94 -9.20
CA MET A 1 -6.63 37.09 -7.99
C MET A 1 -8.09 37.12 -7.52
N THR A 2 -8.88 36.17 -8.00
CA THR A 2 -10.31 36.05 -7.70
C THR A 2 -10.47 35.68 -6.23
N ILE A 3 -11.05 36.60 -5.48
CA ILE A 3 -11.29 36.54 -4.04
C ILE A 3 -12.17 35.31 -3.74
N GLY A 4 -11.76 34.49 -2.77
CA GLY A 4 -12.44 33.24 -2.41
C GLY A 4 -13.93 33.44 -2.15
N SER A 5 -14.76 32.57 -2.71
CA SER A 5 -16.22 32.70 -2.64
C SER A 5 -16.75 32.61 -1.19
N PRO A 6 -17.94 33.19 -0.88
CA PRO A 6 -18.55 33.32 0.46
C PRO A 6 -18.88 32.01 1.21
N THR A 7 -18.31 30.89 0.79
CA THR A 7 -18.85 29.57 1.07
C THR A 7 -18.42 28.96 2.39
N THR A 8 -17.43 29.42 3.18
CA THR A 8 -16.96 28.62 4.33
C THR A 8 -17.94 28.60 5.52
N MET A 9 -18.66 29.69 5.80
CA MET A 9 -19.62 29.69 6.92
C MET A 9 -20.91 28.94 6.57
N LEU A 10 -21.34 29.02 5.29
CA LEU A 10 -22.44 28.20 4.80
C LEU A 10 -22.03 26.75 4.53
N ARG A 11 -20.76 26.52 4.13
CA ARG A 11 -20.15 25.20 4.08
C ARG A 11 -19.96 24.61 5.47
N PHE A 12 -20.01 25.28 6.61
CA PHE A 12 -20.15 24.50 7.86
C PHE A 12 -21.56 23.95 8.10
N LEU A 13 -22.56 24.41 7.34
CA LEU A 13 -23.83 23.71 7.14
C LEU A 13 -23.86 22.81 5.87
N VAL A 14 -22.88 22.92 4.94
CA VAL A 14 -22.89 22.33 3.58
C VAL A 14 -21.60 21.52 3.20
N ALA A 15 -20.55 21.45 4.03
CA ALA A 15 -19.19 20.89 3.80
C ALA A 15 -19.12 19.37 3.91
N ALA A 16 -20.24 18.68 3.76
CA ALA A 16 -20.23 17.23 3.70
C ALA A 16 -19.85 16.68 2.30
N ILE A 17 -19.64 17.52 1.27
CA ILE A 17 -19.93 17.08 -0.12
C ILE A 17 -18.75 16.89 -1.10
N LEU A 18 -17.56 17.51 -1.02
CA LEU A 18 -16.60 17.43 -2.17
C LEU A 18 -15.11 17.41 -1.82
N ALA A 19 -14.42 16.27 -2.01
CA ALA A 19 -12.95 16.17 -2.06
C ALA A 19 -12.46 14.90 -2.82
N VAL A 20 -11.92 15.00 -4.05
CA VAL A 20 -11.05 13.97 -4.70
C VAL A 20 -10.28 14.52 -5.94
N ALA A 21 -8.97 14.20 -6.11
CA ALA A 21 -8.29 13.76 -7.36
C ALA A 21 -6.74 13.92 -7.37
N ALA A 22 -5.97 12.83 -7.53
CA ALA A 22 -4.56 12.80 -8.03
C ALA A 22 -4.08 11.37 -8.40
N ILE A 23 -4.12 10.94 -9.68
CA ILE A 23 -3.89 9.54 -10.15
C ILE A 23 -2.38 9.18 -10.39
N PRO A 24 -1.88 7.98 -10.02
CA PRO A 24 -0.54 7.44 -10.38
C PRO A 24 -0.55 6.43 -11.58
N ASN A 25 0.64 6.15 -12.11
CA ASN A 25 0.97 5.35 -13.31
C ASN A 25 0.51 3.86 -13.28
N PRO A 26 0.32 3.20 -14.45
CA PRO A 26 -0.16 1.82 -14.54
C PRO A 26 0.90 0.76 -14.16
N VAL A 27 0.50 -0.21 -13.35
CA VAL A 27 1.30 -1.33 -12.83
C VAL A 27 1.08 -2.60 -13.67
N ARG A 28 2.13 -3.38 -13.90
CA ARG A 28 2.07 -4.70 -14.59
C ARG A 28 1.38 -5.75 -13.70
N ALA A 29 0.27 -6.32 -14.17
CA ALA A 29 -0.55 -7.29 -13.42
C ALA A 29 -0.05 -8.75 -13.55
N ALA A 30 -0.25 -9.56 -12.50
CA ALA A 30 0.13 -10.98 -12.46
C ALA A 30 -0.86 -11.86 -13.25
N SER A 31 -0.37 -12.92 -13.91
CA SER A 31 -1.19 -13.95 -14.58
C SER A 31 -0.78 -15.35 -14.12
N PRO A 32 -1.64 -16.09 -13.39
CA PRO A 32 -1.33 -17.45 -12.92
C PRO A 32 -1.39 -18.53 -14.02
N ASP A 33 -2.18 -18.35 -15.09
CA ASP A 33 -2.41 -19.40 -16.08
C ASP A 33 -1.83 -19.09 -17.46
N SER A 34 -0.79 -19.84 -17.84
CA SER A 34 -0.36 -19.94 -19.24
C SER A 34 0.11 -21.35 -19.65
N GLY A 35 -0.36 -22.41 -18.95
CA GLY A 35 -0.03 -23.80 -19.27
C GLY A 35 1.39 -24.24 -18.88
N SER A 36 2.04 -23.55 -17.93
CA SER A 36 3.27 -24.03 -17.29
C SER A 36 2.93 -25.00 -16.15
N PRO A 37 3.73 -26.05 -15.89
CA PRO A 37 3.59 -26.86 -14.67
C PRO A 37 3.93 -26.08 -13.39
N SER A 38 4.60 -24.92 -13.48
CA SER A 38 4.90 -24.08 -12.31
C SER A 38 3.76 -23.14 -11.96
N GLY A 39 3.48 -22.99 -10.66
CA GLY A 39 2.51 -22.06 -10.09
C GLY A 39 3.12 -20.74 -9.59
N THR A 40 4.36 -20.42 -9.94
CA THR A 40 5.05 -19.18 -9.54
C THR A 40 4.49 -17.97 -10.29
N TYR A 41 4.15 -16.90 -9.57
CA TYR A 41 3.68 -15.62 -10.12
C TYR A 41 4.08 -14.45 -9.23
N ARG A 42 4.12 -13.23 -9.80
CA ARG A 42 4.51 -12.01 -9.08
C ARG A 42 3.56 -11.73 -7.92
N GLY A 43 4.10 -11.60 -6.70
CA GLY A 43 3.32 -11.35 -5.49
C GLY A 43 2.67 -12.57 -4.84
N ARG A 44 3.02 -13.82 -5.20
CA ARG A 44 2.48 -15.04 -4.57
C ARG A 44 2.57 -15.02 -3.04
N ILE A 45 3.68 -14.53 -2.48
CA ILE A 45 3.87 -14.41 -1.03
C ILE A 45 2.74 -13.60 -0.35
N LEU A 46 2.17 -12.59 -1.02
CA LEU A 46 1.06 -11.80 -0.48
C LEU A 46 -0.25 -12.59 -0.45
N THR A 47 -0.51 -13.40 -1.50
CA THR A 47 -1.66 -14.32 -1.53
C THR A 47 -1.57 -15.35 -0.41
N GLU A 48 -0.41 -15.99 -0.26
CA GLU A 48 -0.18 -17.03 0.75
C GLU A 48 -0.30 -16.47 2.17
N ARG A 49 0.23 -15.26 2.40
CA ARG A 49 0.13 -14.58 3.70
C ARG A 49 -1.31 -14.18 4.03
N PHE A 50 -2.07 -13.72 3.03
CA PHE A 50 -3.49 -13.44 3.20
C PHE A 50 -4.24 -14.71 3.59
N GLN A 51 -4.01 -15.82 2.87
CA GLN A 51 -4.65 -17.10 3.14
C GLN A 51 -4.32 -17.60 4.55
N HIS A 52 -3.07 -17.48 4.98
CA HIS A 52 -2.65 -17.80 6.36
C HIS A 52 -3.42 -16.97 7.41
N ARG A 53 -3.53 -15.66 7.20
CA ARG A 53 -4.27 -14.77 8.13
C ARG A 53 -5.76 -15.09 8.18
N GLN A 54 -6.36 -15.37 7.02
CA GLN A 54 -7.74 -15.82 6.94
C GLN A 54 -7.90 -17.15 7.71
N ALA A 55 -7.03 -18.13 7.46
CA ALA A 55 -7.04 -19.41 8.15
C ALA A 55 -6.99 -19.24 9.68
N LEU A 56 -6.11 -18.36 10.18
CA LEU A 56 -6.02 -18.03 11.60
C LEU A 56 -7.30 -17.40 12.17
N ALA A 57 -7.99 -16.57 11.38
CA ALA A 57 -9.24 -15.93 11.80
C ALA A 57 -10.41 -16.93 11.91
N HIS A 58 -10.46 -17.92 11.02
CA HIS A 58 -11.50 -18.96 11.03
C HIS A 58 -11.13 -20.22 11.84
N ALA A 59 -9.87 -20.36 12.26
CA ALA A 59 -9.42 -21.53 13.00
C ALA A 59 -10.02 -21.58 14.43
N PRO A 60 -10.56 -22.72 14.87
CA PRO A 60 -10.95 -22.90 16.27
C PRO A 60 -9.73 -22.75 17.20
N ALA A 61 -9.94 -22.16 18.39
CA ALA A 61 -8.89 -21.88 19.38
C ALA A 61 -8.04 -23.10 19.81
N ALA A 62 -8.51 -24.32 19.56
CA ALA A 62 -7.76 -25.56 19.82
C ALA A 62 -6.68 -25.86 18.77
N LEU A 63 -6.82 -25.35 17.53
CA LEU A 63 -5.81 -25.46 16.47
C LEU A 63 -4.72 -24.38 16.59
N THR A 64 -5.04 -23.26 17.24
CA THR A 64 -4.07 -22.19 17.57
C THR A 64 -3.30 -22.46 18.88
N ALA A 65 -3.74 -23.44 19.67
CA ALA A 65 -3.03 -23.85 20.87
C ALA A 65 -1.76 -24.65 20.50
N GLU A 66 -0.58 -24.08 20.79
CA GLU A 66 0.72 -24.73 20.64
C GLU A 66 0.74 -26.11 21.33
N ARG A 67 0.58 -27.18 20.56
CA ARG A 67 0.99 -28.51 20.99
C ARG A 67 2.38 -28.77 20.43
N PRO A 68 3.41 -28.95 21.27
CA PRO A 68 4.69 -29.44 20.79
C PRO A 68 4.49 -30.88 20.28
N ALA A 69 4.41 -31.04 18.96
CA ALA A 69 4.53 -32.34 18.33
C ALA A 69 5.99 -32.78 18.47
N PRO A 70 6.28 -34.03 18.88
CA PRO A 70 7.64 -34.54 18.94
C PRO A 70 8.29 -34.47 17.54
N ARG A 71 9.61 -34.26 17.48
CA ARG A 71 10.39 -34.35 16.24
C ARG A 71 10.27 -35.77 15.68
N GLN A 72 9.71 -35.93 14.47
CA GLN A 72 9.38 -37.22 13.83
C GLN A 72 10.26 -37.54 12.61
N ASP A 73 11.52 -37.10 12.61
CA ASP A 73 12.40 -37.29 11.45
C ASP A 73 12.67 -38.78 11.15
N GLN A 74 12.77 -39.10 9.86
CA GLN A 74 13.23 -40.40 9.39
C GLN A 74 14.48 -40.20 8.53
N GLY A 75 15.65 -40.45 9.12
CA GLY A 75 16.93 -40.13 8.46
C GLY A 75 17.11 -38.63 8.34
N ASN A 76 17.30 -38.12 7.11
CA ASN A 76 17.41 -36.69 6.82
C ASN A 76 16.10 -36.12 6.21
N ILE A 77 14.99 -36.82 6.39
CA ILE A 77 13.65 -36.34 5.99
C ILE A 77 12.90 -35.88 7.23
N ALA A 78 12.45 -34.63 7.22
CA ALA A 78 11.58 -34.09 8.26
C ALA A 78 10.14 -34.52 7.98
N ILE A 79 9.49 -35.13 8.98
CA ILE A 79 8.08 -35.50 8.89
C ILE A 79 7.27 -34.45 9.63
N ILE A 80 6.33 -33.81 8.92
CA ILE A 80 5.29 -32.98 9.52
C ILE A 80 3.95 -33.66 9.25
N ASP A 81 3.03 -33.59 10.19
CA ASP A 81 1.67 -34.09 10.00
C ASP A 81 0.68 -32.92 9.83
N THR A 82 -0.56 -33.24 9.50
CA THR A 82 -1.63 -32.23 9.36
C THR A 82 -2.10 -31.65 10.71
N SER A 83 -1.51 -32.07 11.83
CA SER A 83 -1.82 -31.50 13.15
C SER A 83 -1.23 -30.09 13.28
N GLY A 84 -1.91 -29.21 14.01
CA GLY A 84 -1.45 -27.83 14.22
C GLY A 84 -1.72 -26.87 13.06
N GLY A 85 -2.75 -27.14 12.25
CA GLY A 85 -3.29 -26.15 11.29
C GLY A 85 -2.52 -26.02 9.97
N VAL A 86 -1.71 -27.01 9.59
CA VAL A 86 -0.95 -27.01 8.34
C VAL A 86 -1.85 -27.07 7.09
N LEU A 87 -3.10 -27.53 7.25
CA LEU A 87 -4.13 -27.41 6.22
C LEU A 87 -5.02 -26.21 6.53
N ALA A 88 -5.17 -25.32 5.55
CA ALA A 88 -6.10 -24.21 5.67
C ALA A 88 -7.54 -24.75 5.87
N PRO A 89 -8.31 -24.21 6.82
CA PRO A 89 -9.70 -24.59 6.99
C PRO A 89 -10.48 -24.26 5.72
N GLN A 90 -11.41 -25.13 5.34
CA GLN A 90 -12.36 -24.83 4.28
C GLN A 90 -13.19 -23.62 4.68
N ASN A 91 -13.31 -22.64 3.78
CA ASN A 91 -14.19 -21.50 3.98
C ASN A 91 -15.41 -21.66 3.08
N PHE A 92 -16.51 -22.11 3.68
CA PHE A 92 -17.76 -22.33 2.97
C PHE A 92 -18.42 -21.00 2.65
N GLU A 93 -19.03 -20.93 1.48
CA GLU A 93 -19.90 -19.80 1.14
C GLU A 93 -21.10 -19.77 2.09
N ASP A 94 -21.21 -18.68 2.85
CA ASP A 94 -22.23 -18.46 3.89
C ASP A 94 -22.92 -17.08 3.80
N ILE A 95 -22.78 -16.44 2.63
CA ILE A 95 -23.29 -15.11 2.31
C ILE A 95 -24.52 -15.14 1.39
N ASP A 96 -24.94 -16.32 0.90
CA ASP A 96 -26.13 -16.51 0.09
C ASP A 96 -27.39 -16.05 0.83
N GLY A 97 -28.26 -15.32 0.13
CA GLY A 97 -29.44 -14.69 0.72
C GLY A 97 -29.11 -13.55 1.69
N ARG A 98 -27.95 -12.88 1.54
CA ARG A 98 -27.56 -11.70 2.33
C ARG A 98 -27.33 -10.45 1.49
N THR A 99 -27.35 -9.31 2.16
CA THR A 99 -26.82 -8.05 1.65
C THR A 99 -25.67 -7.60 2.54
N LEU A 100 -24.52 -7.35 1.92
CA LEU A 100 -23.34 -6.83 2.59
C LEU A 100 -23.22 -5.34 2.30
N ARG A 101 -23.11 -4.50 3.33
CA ARG A 101 -22.94 -3.05 3.17
C ARG A 101 -21.59 -2.62 3.69
N PHE A 102 -20.89 -1.79 2.93
CA PHE A 102 -19.55 -1.32 3.25
C PHE A 102 -19.52 0.20 3.28
N THR A 103 -19.10 0.75 4.41
CA THR A 103 -18.94 2.20 4.61
C THR A 103 -17.47 2.58 4.58
N ARG A 104 -17.13 3.60 3.79
CA ARG A 104 -15.76 4.12 3.73
C ARG A 104 -15.39 4.85 5.02
N ARG A 105 -14.17 4.64 5.53
CA ARG A 105 -13.65 5.28 6.74
C ARG A 105 -12.64 6.39 6.41
N GLN A 106 -12.49 7.35 7.33
CA GLN A 106 -11.55 8.48 7.16
C GLN A 106 -10.07 8.04 7.12
N ASN A 107 -9.73 6.90 7.71
CA ASN A 107 -8.39 6.31 7.69
C ASN A 107 -8.06 5.53 6.39
N GLY A 108 -8.90 5.63 5.36
CA GLY A 108 -8.70 4.95 4.07
C GLY A 108 -9.21 3.51 3.99
N GLY A 109 -9.70 2.92 5.09
CA GLY A 109 -10.27 1.57 5.13
C GLY A 109 -11.80 1.51 4.97
N PHE A 110 -12.38 0.34 5.21
CA PHE A 110 -13.83 0.09 5.15
C PHE A 110 -14.34 -0.54 6.45
N SER A 111 -15.61 -0.34 6.77
CA SER A 111 -16.34 -1.19 7.72
C SER A 111 -17.51 -1.86 7.02
N GLY A 112 -17.71 -3.15 7.27
CA GLY A 112 -18.76 -3.95 6.66
C GLY A 112 -19.77 -4.48 7.66
N VAL A 113 -21.02 -4.63 7.23
CA VAL A 113 -22.09 -5.32 7.96
C VAL A 113 -22.84 -6.29 7.04
N SER A 114 -23.26 -7.42 7.59
CA SER A 114 -24.08 -8.43 6.91
C SER A 114 -25.54 -8.36 7.40
N GLU A 115 -26.48 -8.26 6.46
CA GLU A 115 -27.91 -8.06 6.72
C GLU A 115 -28.77 -9.06 5.91
N PRO A 116 -30.05 -9.28 6.29
CA PRO A 116 -30.99 -10.01 5.44
C PRO A 116 -31.07 -9.42 4.02
N LEU A 117 -31.24 -10.28 3.01
CA LEU A 117 -31.28 -9.87 1.60
C LEU A 117 -32.26 -8.70 1.34
N ALA A 118 -31.73 -7.63 0.76
CA ALA A 118 -32.47 -6.47 0.28
C ALA A 118 -32.07 -6.17 -1.18
N ALA A 119 -32.46 -7.06 -2.10
CA ALA A 119 -32.17 -6.92 -3.53
C ALA A 119 -32.87 -5.71 -4.17
N VAL A 120 -32.23 -5.09 -5.17
CA VAL A 120 -32.77 -3.93 -5.88
C VAL A 120 -33.44 -4.38 -7.19
N GLU A 121 -34.76 -4.58 -7.13
CA GLU A 121 -35.54 -5.15 -8.24
C GLU A 121 -35.65 -4.21 -9.44
N GLU A 122 -35.61 -2.88 -9.21
CA GLU A 122 -35.58 -1.89 -10.29
C GLU A 122 -34.36 -2.07 -11.19
N ALA A 123 -33.19 -2.39 -10.63
CA ALA A 123 -31.98 -2.59 -11.42
C ALA A 123 -32.06 -3.85 -12.31
N ARG A 124 -32.80 -4.88 -11.87
CA ARG A 124 -33.02 -6.13 -12.64
C ARG A 124 -33.98 -5.94 -13.81
N THR A 125 -34.92 -5.00 -13.67
CA THR A 125 -36.01 -4.77 -14.63
C THR A 125 -35.74 -3.60 -15.57
N LEU A 126 -35.13 -2.51 -15.08
CA LEU A 126 -34.89 -1.26 -15.81
C LEU A 126 -33.44 -1.09 -16.26
N GLY A 127 -32.50 -1.92 -15.78
CA GLY A 127 -31.09 -1.85 -16.17
C GLY A 127 -30.87 -2.14 -17.65
N VAL A 128 -29.93 -1.42 -18.26
CA VAL A 128 -29.50 -1.63 -19.64
C VAL A 128 -28.64 -2.89 -19.70
N VAL A 129 -28.95 -3.81 -20.62
CA VAL A 129 -28.15 -5.03 -20.83
C VAL A 129 -26.82 -4.66 -21.49
N LEU A 130 -25.72 -5.09 -20.90
CA LEU A 130 -24.38 -4.89 -21.44
C LEU A 130 -24.04 -6.04 -22.41
N PRO A 131 -23.39 -5.76 -23.55
CA PRO A 131 -23.06 -6.76 -24.57
C PRO A 131 -21.75 -7.50 -24.25
N LEU A 132 -21.72 -8.23 -23.13
CA LEU A 132 -20.54 -8.96 -22.68
C LEU A 132 -20.50 -10.41 -23.21
N ASP A 133 -19.35 -10.82 -23.74
CA ASP A 133 -19.02 -12.23 -24.02
C ASP A 133 -18.21 -12.85 -22.85
N ASP A 134 -17.75 -14.08 -23.00
CA ASP A 134 -16.82 -14.73 -22.07
C ASP A 134 -15.50 -13.95 -21.95
N ASP A 135 -14.95 -13.83 -20.74
CA ASP A 135 -13.72 -13.07 -20.43
C ASP A 135 -13.71 -11.59 -20.90
N ASP A 136 -14.86 -10.92 -21.03
CA ASP A 136 -14.98 -9.58 -21.61
C ASP A 136 -15.17 -8.46 -20.57
N ALA A 137 -15.03 -7.20 -20.98
CA ALA A 137 -15.27 -6.03 -20.13
C ALA A 137 -15.82 -4.82 -20.91
N GLU A 138 -16.88 -4.21 -20.39
CA GLU A 138 -17.57 -3.08 -21.01
C GLU A 138 -17.39 -1.80 -20.20
N ARG A 139 -17.03 -0.69 -20.88
CA ARG A 139 -16.85 0.61 -20.23
C ARG A 139 -18.20 1.29 -19.97
N LEU A 140 -18.34 1.89 -18.80
CA LEU A 140 -19.49 2.69 -18.42
C LEU A 140 -19.07 4.03 -17.81
N ASP A 141 -19.60 5.13 -18.32
CA ASP A 141 -19.38 6.46 -17.75
C ASP A 141 -20.34 6.71 -16.56
N LEU A 142 -19.85 7.38 -15.52
CA LEU A 142 -20.60 7.70 -14.31
C LEU A 142 -21.04 9.18 -14.34
N PRO A 143 -22.29 9.50 -13.95
CA PRO A 143 -22.75 10.89 -13.83
C PRO A 143 -22.21 11.59 -12.56
N PHE A 144 -21.42 10.89 -11.75
CA PHE A 144 -20.77 11.37 -10.54
C PHE A 144 -19.29 10.93 -10.51
N ALA A 145 -18.49 11.61 -9.70
CA ALA A 145 -17.10 11.23 -9.48
C ALA A 145 -17.01 10.24 -8.31
N PHE A 146 -16.69 8.98 -8.58
CA PHE A 146 -16.64 7.92 -7.58
C PHE A 146 -15.29 7.91 -6.84
N PRO A 147 -15.25 8.11 -5.51
CA PRO A 147 -14.02 8.04 -4.72
C PRO A 147 -13.63 6.59 -4.40
N PHE A 148 -12.42 6.18 -4.77
CA PHE A 148 -11.91 4.83 -4.51
C PHE A 148 -10.39 4.84 -4.29
N PHE A 149 -9.92 4.31 -3.15
CA PHE A 149 -8.49 4.26 -2.74
C PHE A 149 -7.66 5.52 -3.04
N GLY A 150 -8.18 6.68 -2.65
CA GLY A 150 -7.49 7.97 -2.80
C GLY A 150 -7.63 8.61 -4.19
N GLN A 151 -8.31 7.96 -5.12
CA GLN A 151 -8.57 8.43 -6.48
C GLN A 151 -10.04 8.72 -6.74
N SER A 152 -10.32 9.54 -7.76
CA SER A 152 -11.67 9.78 -8.26
C SER A 152 -11.80 9.22 -9.67
N TYR A 153 -12.88 8.47 -9.90
CA TYR A 153 -13.16 7.89 -11.20
C TYR A 153 -14.48 8.41 -11.75
N ALA A 154 -14.45 8.88 -13.00
CA ALA A 154 -15.64 9.30 -13.74
C ALA A 154 -16.17 8.19 -14.67
N ALA A 155 -15.52 7.04 -14.71
CA ALA A 155 -15.92 5.87 -15.49
C ALA A 155 -15.42 4.59 -14.81
N MET A 156 -16.05 3.48 -15.13
CA MET A 156 -15.69 2.13 -14.68
C MET A 156 -15.78 1.13 -15.82
N TYR A 157 -15.22 -0.06 -15.62
CA TYR A 157 -15.33 -1.19 -16.54
C TYR A 157 -16.03 -2.35 -15.84
N VAL A 158 -17.11 -2.85 -16.42
CA VAL A 158 -17.88 -4.00 -15.91
C VAL A 158 -17.41 -5.26 -16.61
N GLY A 159 -16.85 -6.20 -15.84
CA GLY A 159 -16.36 -7.47 -16.36
C GLY A 159 -17.41 -8.57 -16.34
N SER A 160 -17.25 -9.53 -17.25
CA SER A 160 -18.08 -10.75 -17.33
C SER A 160 -18.03 -11.56 -16.03
N ASP A 161 -16.85 -11.61 -15.40
CA ASP A 161 -16.50 -12.46 -14.26
C ASP A 161 -16.85 -11.89 -12.89
N GLY A 162 -17.97 -11.18 -12.79
CA GLY A 162 -18.48 -10.69 -11.52
C GLY A 162 -17.60 -9.64 -10.84
N HIS A 163 -16.95 -8.78 -11.61
CA HIS A 163 -16.12 -7.68 -11.10
C HIS A 163 -16.30 -6.36 -11.83
N ILE A 164 -15.84 -5.29 -11.19
CA ILE A 164 -15.78 -3.93 -11.73
C ILE A 164 -14.35 -3.42 -11.54
N THR A 165 -13.74 -2.84 -12.57
CA THR A 165 -12.40 -2.23 -12.49
C THR A 165 -12.42 -0.73 -12.83
N PHE A 166 -11.38 -0.03 -12.39
CA PHE A 166 -11.21 1.41 -12.62
C PHE A 166 -9.87 1.71 -13.30
N GLY A 167 -9.84 2.78 -14.10
CA GLY A 167 -8.66 3.18 -14.88
C GLY A 167 -8.46 2.36 -16.15
N GLU A 168 -8.58 1.03 -16.06
CA GLU A 168 -8.47 0.11 -17.20
C GLU A 168 -9.39 -1.12 -17.07
N ALA A 169 -9.67 -1.77 -18.20
CA ALA A 169 -10.46 -2.99 -18.28
C ALA A 169 -9.61 -4.22 -17.86
N ASP A 170 -10.26 -5.27 -17.37
CA ASP A 170 -9.62 -6.58 -17.19
C ASP A 170 -10.42 -7.69 -17.90
N SER A 171 -9.94 -8.09 -19.08
CA SER A 171 -10.54 -9.10 -19.96
C SER A 171 -9.61 -10.31 -20.15
N ARG A 172 -8.78 -10.62 -19.14
CA ARG A 172 -7.83 -11.75 -19.20
C ARG A 172 -8.55 -13.08 -18.96
N THR A 173 -8.11 -14.12 -19.67
CA THR A 173 -8.67 -15.48 -19.62
C THR A 173 -8.04 -16.37 -18.51
N SER A 174 -7.15 -15.81 -17.68
CA SER A 174 -6.45 -16.52 -16.60
C SER A 174 -7.33 -16.68 -15.35
N ALA A 175 -7.03 -17.63 -14.46
CA ALA A 175 -7.81 -17.83 -13.22
C ALA A 175 -8.14 -16.54 -12.44
N ARG A 176 -9.38 -16.51 -11.93
CA ARG A 176 -9.94 -15.45 -11.07
C ARG A 176 -9.45 -15.65 -9.64
N SER A 177 -8.17 -15.33 -9.44
CA SER A 177 -7.44 -15.56 -8.20
C SER A 177 -7.30 -14.28 -7.38
N LEU A 178 -7.03 -14.44 -6.08
CA LEU A 178 -6.69 -13.34 -5.19
C LEU A 178 -5.46 -12.59 -5.71
N ALA A 179 -4.47 -13.30 -6.24
CA ALA A 179 -3.30 -12.70 -6.88
C ALA A 179 -3.66 -11.72 -8.01
N ARG A 180 -4.58 -12.11 -8.90
CA ARG A 180 -5.07 -11.25 -9.99
C ARG A 180 -5.88 -10.07 -9.45
N ALA A 181 -6.57 -10.23 -8.33
CA ALA A 181 -7.31 -9.15 -7.68
C ALA A 181 -6.38 -8.11 -7.03
N ILE A 182 -5.31 -8.56 -6.34
CA ILE A 182 -4.33 -7.68 -5.69
C ILE A 182 -3.43 -6.97 -6.72
N SER A 183 -2.97 -7.70 -7.76
CA SER A 183 -2.01 -7.18 -8.74
C SER A 183 -2.64 -6.45 -9.93
N GLY A 184 -3.93 -6.70 -10.19
CA GLY A 184 -4.65 -6.11 -11.32
C GLY A 184 -5.03 -4.64 -11.12
N PRO A 185 -5.91 -4.10 -11.97
CA PRO A 185 -6.44 -2.75 -11.81
C PRO A 185 -7.18 -2.62 -10.46
N PRO A 186 -7.38 -1.39 -9.93
CA PRO A 186 -8.28 -1.17 -8.80
C PRO A 186 -9.63 -1.83 -9.08
N ARG A 187 -10.10 -2.67 -8.15
CA ARG A 187 -11.20 -3.62 -8.39
C ARG A 187 -12.21 -3.65 -7.25
N ILE A 188 -13.48 -3.73 -7.61
CA ILE A 188 -14.58 -4.18 -6.76
C ILE A 188 -15.01 -5.56 -7.27
N ALA A 189 -14.94 -6.57 -6.41
CA ALA A 189 -15.24 -7.97 -6.73
C ALA A 189 -16.39 -8.46 -5.83
N PRO A 190 -17.66 -8.24 -6.21
CA PRO A 190 -18.77 -8.88 -5.49
C PRO A 190 -18.70 -10.41 -5.60
N VAL A 191 -18.21 -10.94 -6.73
CA VAL A 191 -17.93 -12.38 -6.93
C VAL A 191 -16.92 -12.55 -8.06
N PHE A 192 -15.62 -12.63 -7.76
CA PHE A 192 -14.61 -12.81 -8.80
C PHE A 192 -14.37 -14.29 -9.09
N VAL A 193 -15.07 -14.80 -10.12
CA VAL A 193 -15.09 -16.21 -10.56
C VAL A 193 -15.31 -16.28 -12.08
N ASP A 194 -14.99 -17.43 -12.67
CA ASP A 194 -15.09 -17.66 -14.12
C ASP A 194 -16.56 -17.78 -14.57
N LEU A 195 -17.14 -16.71 -15.12
CA LEU A 195 -18.55 -16.60 -15.48
C LEU A 195 -18.76 -16.42 -16.97
N ASP A 196 -19.80 -17.03 -17.51
CA ASP A 196 -20.09 -17.04 -18.94
C ASP A 196 -21.42 -16.30 -19.27
N PRO A 197 -21.38 -14.98 -19.50
CA PRO A 197 -22.57 -14.18 -19.85
C PRO A 197 -23.01 -14.37 -21.31
N SER A 198 -22.23 -15.06 -22.16
CA SER A 198 -22.58 -15.35 -23.56
C SER A 198 -23.84 -16.24 -23.69
N ARG A 199 -24.23 -16.90 -22.58
CA ARG A 199 -25.34 -17.85 -22.58
C ARG A 199 -26.69 -17.16 -22.77
N PRO A 200 -27.62 -17.75 -23.56
CA PRO A 200 -28.91 -17.12 -23.87
C PRO A 200 -29.78 -16.72 -22.67
N SER A 201 -29.59 -17.35 -21.51
CA SER A 201 -30.32 -17.06 -20.27
C SER A 201 -29.61 -16.12 -19.30
N ALA A 202 -28.35 -15.76 -19.55
CA ALA A 202 -27.53 -14.91 -18.69
C ALA A 202 -27.68 -13.44 -19.11
N ARG A 203 -27.77 -12.51 -18.14
CA ARG A 203 -27.81 -11.08 -18.43
C ARG A 203 -26.91 -10.34 -17.45
N VAL A 204 -26.00 -9.51 -17.95
CA VAL A 204 -25.34 -8.49 -17.14
C VAL A 204 -26.01 -7.16 -17.45
N ARG A 205 -26.45 -6.44 -16.41
CA ARG A 205 -27.17 -5.17 -16.56
C ARG A 205 -26.51 -4.07 -15.75
N ALA A 206 -26.53 -2.87 -16.30
CA ALA A 206 -26.17 -1.64 -15.61
C ALA A 206 -27.38 -0.72 -15.44
N TYR A 207 -27.62 -0.30 -14.21
CA TYR A 207 -28.61 0.72 -13.87
C TYR A 207 -27.88 1.89 -13.22
N VAL A 208 -27.78 3.03 -13.93
CA VAL A 208 -27.00 4.20 -13.51
C VAL A 208 -27.92 5.41 -13.36
N VAL A 209 -27.83 6.06 -12.21
CA VAL A 209 -28.55 7.30 -11.86
C VAL A 209 -27.58 8.31 -11.24
N GLU A 210 -28.06 9.51 -10.92
CA GLU A 210 -27.21 10.64 -10.50
C GLU A 210 -26.37 10.39 -9.23
N ASP A 211 -26.82 9.51 -8.33
CA ASP A 211 -26.21 9.28 -7.02
C ASP A 211 -25.64 7.86 -6.82
N ARG A 212 -25.90 6.92 -7.74
CA ARG A 212 -25.42 5.54 -7.67
C ARG A 212 -25.43 4.80 -9.00
N ALA A 213 -24.64 3.72 -9.06
CA ALA A 213 -24.67 2.74 -10.13
C ALA A 213 -24.88 1.33 -9.55
N ILE A 214 -25.75 0.53 -10.18
CA ILE A 214 -26.01 -0.86 -9.79
C ILE A 214 -25.73 -1.78 -10.98
N ILE A 215 -24.81 -2.71 -10.77
CA ILE A 215 -24.50 -3.77 -11.73
C ILE A 215 -25.12 -5.08 -11.26
N THR A 216 -25.84 -5.76 -12.15
CA THR A 216 -26.50 -7.03 -11.86
C THR A 216 -25.97 -8.12 -12.80
N TRP A 217 -25.33 -9.14 -12.26
CA TRP A 217 -25.09 -10.41 -12.94
C TRP A 217 -26.27 -11.33 -12.64
N ASP A 218 -27.20 -11.44 -13.59
CA ASP A 218 -28.50 -12.09 -13.41
C ASP A 218 -28.54 -13.45 -14.11
N GLY A 219 -28.42 -14.51 -13.30
CA GLY A 219 -28.50 -15.89 -13.77
C GLY A 219 -27.31 -16.30 -14.61
N VAL A 220 -26.15 -15.69 -14.38
CA VAL A 220 -24.91 -15.94 -15.13
C VAL A 220 -24.30 -17.25 -14.63
N PRO A 221 -24.14 -18.28 -15.49
CA PRO A 221 -23.55 -19.54 -15.10
C PRO A 221 -22.03 -19.43 -14.94
N LEU A 222 -21.46 -20.27 -14.09
CA LEU A 222 -20.03 -20.60 -14.15
C LEU A 222 -19.68 -21.12 -15.55
N TYR A 223 -18.52 -20.73 -16.05
CA TYR A 223 -17.97 -21.30 -17.28
C TYR A 223 -17.76 -22.81 -17.11
N SER A 224 -18.18 -23.59 -18.11
CA SER A 224 -17.94 -25.03 -18.16
C SER A 224 -17.81 -25.51 -19.61
N SER A 225 -16.82 -26.37 -19.85
CA SER A 225 -16.54 -26.89 -21.20
C SER A 225 -17.63 -27.83 -21.74
N SER A 226 -18.54 -28.33 -20.90
CA SER A 226 -19.61 -29.29 -21.25
C SER A 226 -21.04 -28.75 -21.12
N GLY A 227 -21.25 -27.52 -20.64
CA GLY A 227 -22.56 -26.86 -20.55
C GLY A 227 -23.09 -26.61 -19.12
N THR A 228 -23.87 -25.52 -19.00
CA THR A 228 -24.53 -24.89 -17.83
C THR A 228 -23.93 -25.20 -16.46
N GLY A 229 -22.86 -24.49 -16.12
CA GLY A 229 -22.42 -24.36 -14.72
C GLY A 229 -23.50 -23.76 -13.82
N ALA A 230 -23.30 -23.86 -12.51
CA ALA A 230 -24.22 -23.30 -11.54
C ALA A 230 -24.38 -21.78 -11.75
N ARG A 231 -25.62 -21.28 -11.61
CA ARG A 231 -25.97 -19.89 -11.93
C ARG A 231 -25.89 -19.01 -10.70
N GLN A 232 -25.34 -17.83 -10.90
CA GLN A 232 -25.18 -16.81 -9.87
C GLN A 232 -26.14 -15.64 -10.16
N ILE A 233 -26.77 -15.11 -9.12
CA ILE A 233 -27.52 -13.86 -9.16
C ILE A 233 -26.93 -12.93 -8.10
N VAL A 234 -26.15 -11.96 -8.55
CA VAL A 234 -25.41 -11.02 -7.69
C VAL A 234 -25.58 -9.59 -8.18
N GLN A 235 -25.71 -8.66 -7.25
CA GLN A 235 -25.69 -7.23 -7.53
C GLN A 235 -24.56 -6.53 -6.78
N ALA A 236 -23.92 -5.56 -7.43
CA ALA A 236 -23.04 -4.59 -6.80
C ALA A 236 -23.62 -3.18 -6.95
N GLU A 237 -23.82 -2.50 -5.85
CA GLU A 237 -24.27 -1.11 -5.74
C GLU A 237 -23.10 -0.23 -5.32
N LEU A 238 -22.84 0.82 -6.10
CA LEU A 238 -21.77 1.81 -5.89
C LEU A 238 -22.41 3.18 -5.70
N HIS A 239 -22.22 3.80 -4.53
CA HIS A 239 -22.74 5.13 -4.22
C HIS A 239 -21.72 6.23 -4.50
N ALA A 240 -22.19 7.43 -4.87
CA ALA A 240 -21.33 8.58 -5.17
C ALA A 240 -20.40 9.01 -4.01
N ASN A 241 -20.73 8.66 -2.77
CA ASN A 241 -19.90 8.92 -1.58
C ASN A 241 -18.78 7.88 -1.37
N GLY A 242 -18.72 6.81 -2.18
CA GLY A 242 -17.75 5.72 -2.07
C GLY A 242 -18.22 4.50 -1.28
N ASP A 243 -19.45 4.51 -0.75
CA ASP A 243 -20.03 3.34 -0.09
C ASP A 243 -20.42 2.27 -1.11
N LEU A 244 -20.38 1.01 -0.67
CA LEU A 244 -20.66 -0.15 -1.50
C LEU A 244 -21.76 -1.02 -0.87
N ALA A 245 -22.53 -1.73 -1.69
CA ALA A 245 -23.31 -2.87 -1.23
C ALA A 245 -23.28 -4.03 -2.22
N PHE A 246 -23.19 -5.26 -1.71
CA PHE A 246 -23.28 -6.49 -2.49
C PHE A 246 -24.54 -7.26 -2.09
N HIS A 247 -25.34 -7.68 -3.06
CA HIS A 247 -26.58 -8.42 -2.83
C HIS A 247 -26.47 -9.82 -3.44
N TYR A 248 -26.52 -10.84 -2.58
CA TYR A 248 -26.36 -12.24 -2.96
C TYR A 248 -27.74 -12.90 -2.99
N ILE A 249 -28.35 -12.94 -4.17
CA ILE A 249 -29.73 -13.43 -4.34
C ILE A 249 -29.75 -14.95 -4.51
N ALA A 250 -28.76 -15.47 -5.24
CA ALA A 250 -28.54 -16.90 -5.38
C ALA A 250 -27.06 -17.14 -5.72
N LEU A 251 -26.35 -17.81 -4.82
CA LEU A 251 -24.98 -18.29 -5.02
C LEU A 251 -24.92 -19.82 -5.03
N ASN A 252 -24.00 -20.33 -5.83
CA ASN A 252 -23.63 -21.74 -5.85
C ASN A 252 -22.21 -21.84 -6.41
N LEU A 253 -21.24 -21.67 -5.50
CA LEU A 253 -19.82 -21.52 -5.82
C LEU A 253 -19.00 -22.55 -5.05
N SER A 254 -18.01 -23.13 -5.71
CA SER A 254 -17.00 -23.97 -5.06
C SER A 254 -15.78 -23.18 -4.59
N SER A 255 -15.55 -22.02 -5.20
CA SER A 255 -14.54 -21.05 -4.80
C SER A 255 -14.90 -19.66 -5.33
N ALA A 256 -14.48 -18.61 -4.62
CA ALA A 256 -14.62 -17.22 -5.05
C ALA A 256 -13.68 -16.29 -4.31
N VAL A 257 -13.29 -15.19 -4.97
CA VAL A 257 -12.66 -14.04 -4.31
C VAL A 257 -13.70 -12.93 -4.21
N VAL A 258 -13.95 -12.43 -3.00
CA VAL A 258 -14.89 -11.33 -2.75
C VAL A 258 -14.16 -10.19 -2.03
N GLY A 259 -14.32 -8.95 -2.48
CA GLY A 259 -13.68 -7.82 -1.81
C GLY A 259 -13.54 -6.55 -2.64
N ALA A 260 -12.76 -5.62 -2.10
CA ALA A 260 -12.37 -4.37 -2.76
C ALA A 260 -10.85 -4.19 -2.66
N PHE A 261 -10.21 -3.92 -3.80
CA PHE A 261 -8.75 -3.95 -3.96
C PHE A 261 -8.26 -2.63 -4.57
N PRO A 262 -7.20 -2.02 -4.02
CA PRO A 262 -6.56 -0.83 -4.62
C PRO A 262 -5.87 -1.16 -5.95
N GLY A 263 -5.55 -2.43 -6.20
CA GLY A 263 -4.84 -2.87 -7.41
C GLY A 263 -3.36 -2.54 -7.38
N GLY A 264 -2.63 -2.98 -8.41
CA GLY A 264 -1.22 -2.65 -8.62
C GLY A 264 -0.27 -3.10 -7.50
N LEU A 265 -0.64 -4.13 -6.73
CA LEU A 265 0.11 -4.57 -5.54
C LEU A 265 0.27 -3.48 -4.46
N ALA A 266 -0.60 -2.46 -4.43
CA ALA A 266 -0.54 -1.30 -3.53
C ALA A 266 -0.89 -1.60 -2.04
N GLY A 267 -0.66 -2.84 -1.58
CA GLY A 267 -0.91 -3.31 -0.23
C GLY A 267 -1.65 -4.64 -0.17
N GLU A 268 -1.43 -5.37 0.93
CA GLU A 268 -2.18 -6.59 1.24
C GLU A 268 -3.58 -6.22 1.75
N PRO A 269 -4.66 -6.82 1.21
CA PRO A 269 -6.01 -6.59 1.72
C PRO A 269 -6.19 -7.16 3.11
N ALA A 270 -7.03 -6.52 3.92
CA ALA A 270 -7.43 -7.09 5.20
C ALA A 270 -8.27 -8.37 4.96
N ALA A 271 -7.84 -9.50 5.53
CA ALA A 271 -8.66 -10.70 5.61
C ALA A 271 -9.84 -10.45 6.55
N VAL A 272 -11.06 -10.65 6.05
CA VAL A 272 -12.30 -10.41 6.80
C VAL A 272 -13.25 -11.61 6.70
N ASP A 273 -14.19 -11.69 7.64
CA ASP A 273 -15.34 -12.57 7.58
C ASP A 273 -16.56 -11.73 7.18
N LEU A 274 -17.01 -11.87 5.94
CA LEU A 274 -18.10 -11.11 5.33
C LEU A 274 -19.48 -11.55 5.85
N SER A 275 -19.60 -12.74 6.43
CA SER A 275 -20.83 -13.19 7.08
C SER A 275 -21.11 -12.40 8.36
N GLN A 276 -20.07 -11.77 8.94
CA GLN A 276 -20.10 -10.99 10.16
C GLN A 276 -19.82 -9.49 9.90
N GLY A 277 -19.90 -8.68 10.96
CA GLY A 277 -19.46 -7.29 10.90
C GLY A 277 -17.96 -7.15 11.07
N PHE A 278 -17.32 -6.26 10.29
CA PHE A 278 -15.87 -6.02 10.36
C PHE A 278 -15.51 -4.53 10.25
N SER A 279 -14.29 -4.20 10.64
CA SER A 279 -13.65 -2.91 10.35
C SER A 279 -12.19 -3.11 9.99
N SER A 280 -11.78 -2.60 8.83
CA SER A 280 -10.38 -2.57 8.41
C SER A 280 -9.78 -1.17 8.55
N SER A 281 -8.45 -1.12 8.68
CA SER A 281 -7.68 0.12 8.69
C SER A 281 -6.63 0.10 7.59
N GLY A 282 -6.37 1.24 6.98
CA GLY A 282 -5.32 1.40 5.96
C GLY A 282 -5.82 1.22 4.52
N PRO A 283 -4.94 1.45 3.53
CA PRO A 283 -5.31 1.56 2.12
C PRO A 283 -5.37 0.23 1.35
N GLY A 284 -5.02 -0.92 1.96
CA GLY A 284 -4.92 -2.23 1.28
C GLY A 284 -6.25 -2.86 0.85
N GLY A 285 -7.38 -2.30 1.27
CA GLY A 285 -8.71 -2.84 1.00
C GLY A 285 -9.12 -3.97 1.94
N PHE A 286 -10.08 -4.78 1.50
CA PHE A 286 -10.56 -5.94 2.26
C PHE A 286 -10.95 -7.06 1.31
N ALA A 287 -10.79 -8.29 1.77
CA ALA A 287 -11.19 -9.46 1.00
C ALA A 287 -11.56 -10.65 1.89
N GLU A 288 -12.35 -11.53 1.33
CA GLU A 288 -12.55 -12.90 1.80
C GLU A 288 -12.44 -13.84 0.59
N THR A 289 -11.71 -14.94 0.77
CA THR A 289 -11.71 -16.04 -0.20
C THR A 289 -12.58 -17.19 0.31
N PHE A 290 -13.49 -17.66 -0.53
CA PHE A 290 -14.29 -18.86 -0.29
C PHE A 290 -13.69 -20.02 -1.06
N GLN A 291 -13.60 -21.18 -0.42
CA GLN A 291 -13.04 -22.38 -1.05
C GLN A 291 -13.47 -23.67 -0.34
N LEU A 292 -14.00 -24.61 -1.12
CA LEU A 292 -14.44 -25.92 -0.64
C LEU A 292 -13.32 -26.96 -0.58
N SER A 293 -12.17 -26.77 -1.22
CA SER A 293 -11.05 -27.70 -1.09
C SER A 293 -10.15 -27.31 0.07
N GLN A 294 -9.62 -28.29 0.80
CA GLN A 294 -8.50 -28.04 1.70
C GLN A 294 -7.25 -27.71 0.86
N GLU A 295 -6.51 -26.70 1.29
CA GLU A 295 -5.22 -26.31 0.71
C GLU A 295 -4.13 -26.36 1.77
N LEU A 296 -2.88 -26.36 1.33
CA LEU A 296 -1.72 -26.24 2.21
C LEU A 296 -1.66 -24.80 2.72
N ASP A 297 -1.60 -24.60 4.04
CA ASP A 297 -1.13 -23.34 4.61
C ASP A 297 0.40 -23.40 4.68
N THR A 298 1.05 -22.71 3.73
CA THR A 298 2.51 -22.75 3.57
C THR A 298 3.26 -22.12 4.75
N PHE A 299 2.69 -21.06 5.35
CA PHE A 299 3.24 -20.41 6.53
C PHE A 299 3.15 -21.35 7.74
N ALA A 300 1.99 -21.97 7.96
CA ALA A 300 1.81 -22.95 9.04
C ALA A 300 2.72 -24.18 8.87
N ALA A 301 2.95 -24.64 7.63
CA ALA A 301 3.89 -25.72 7.32
C ALA A 301 5.34 -25.34 7.72
N GLY A 302 5.78 -24.13 7.35
CA GLY A 302 7.09 -23.60 7.75
C GLY A 302 7.23 -23.46 9.27
N GLN A 303 6.21 -22.88 9.92
CA GLN A 303 6.17 -22.74 11.37
C GLN A 303 6.23 -24.12 12.05
N SER A 304 5.56 -25.13 11.49
CA SER A 304 5.62 -26.51 11.97
C SER A 304 7.03 -27.10 11.90
N PHE A 305 7.73 -26.85 10.80
CA PHE A 305 9.13 -27.27 10.64
C PHE A 305 10.06 -26.58 11.67
N PHE A 306 10.05 -25.25 11.74
CA PHE A 306 10.96 -24.47 12.60
C PHE A 306 10.64 -24.55 14.10
N ARG A 307 9.45 -25.03 14.49
CA ARG A 307 9.16 -25.42 15.88
C ARG A 307 10.10 -26.52 16.38
N ASN A 308 10.50 -27.43 15.48
CA ASN A 308 11.27 -28.64 15.82
C ASN A 308 12.69 -28.67 15.24
N HIS A 309 13.04 -27.72 14.38
CA HIS A 309 14.34 -27.61 13.71
C HIS A 309 14.93 -26.22 13.89
N ASP A 310 16.25 -26.14 14.00
CA ASP A 310 16.95 -24.86 14.08
C ASP A 310 16.92 -24.12 12.72
N ASP A 311 17.08 -22.80 12.73
CA ASP A 311 17.03 -21.92 11.54
C ASP A 311 18.30 -22.03 10.66
N ALA A 312 18.56 -23.22 10.13
CA ALA A 312 19.75 -23.58 9.38
C ALA A 312 19.51 -23.80 7.88
N TYR A 313 18.32 -23.47 7.35
CA TYR A 313 17.92 -23.86 5.99
C TYR A 313 17.56 -22.65 5.14
N ASP A 314 18.13 -22.61 3.94
CA ASP A 314 17.85 -21.60 2.91
C ASP A 314 16.56 -21.96 2.14
N PHE A 315 16.29 -23.26 1.98
CA PHE A 315 15.12 -23.80 1.28
C PHE A 315 14.37 -24.84 2.13
N LEU A 316 13.04 -24.76 2.14
CA LEU A 316 12.17 -25.88 2.53
C LEU A 316 11.58 -26.51 1.28
N VAL A 317 11.85 -27.80 1.05
CA VAL A 317 11.33 -28.58 -0.08
C VAL A 317 10.28 -29.56 0.43
N LEU A 318 9.01 -29.24 0.22
CA LEU A 318 7.89 -30.03 0.71
C LEU A 318 7.34 -30.97 -0.36
N PHE A 319 7.20 -32.24 0.01
CA PHE A 319 6.36 -33.22 -0.66
C PHE A 319 5.22 -33.61 0.29
N ASN A 320 4.10 -34.10 -0.24
CA ASN A 320 3.03 -34.65 0.59
C ASN A 320 2.69 -36.10 0.23
N ASP A 321 2.25 -36.86 1.23
CA ASP A 321 1.81 -38.25 1.09
C ASP A 321 0.29 -38.44 1.18
N ILE A 322 -0.44 -37.33 1.32
CA ILE A 322 -1.89 -37.29 1.51
C ILE A 322 -2.66 -36.99 0.22
N GLY A 323 -1.94 -36.80 -0.90
CA GLY A 323 -2.53 -36.50 -2.21
C GLY A 323 -3.05 -35.07 -2.35
N LEU A 324 -2.54 -34.14 -1.53
CA LEU A 324 -2.90 -32.73 -1.58
C LEU A 324 -2.37 -32.09 -2.87
N SER A 325 -3.27 -31.54 -3.68
CA SER A 325 -2.92 -30.83 -4.92
C SER A 325 -2.19 -29.52 -4.64
N THR A 326 -1.34 -29.08 -5.57
CA THR A 326 -0.68 -27.76 -5.54
C THR A 326 -1.55 -26.63 -6.12
N GLY A 327 -2.81 -26.94 -6.44
CA GLY A 327 -3.79 -26.02 -6.99
C GLY A 327 -4.19 -26.37 -8.42
N PRO A 328 -5.27 -25.78 -8.96
CA PRO A 328 -5.67 -25.99 -10.35
C PRO A 328 -4.55 -25.64 -11.33
N GLY A 329 -4.28 -26.53 -12.28
CA GLY A 329 -3.28 -26.30 -13.35
C GLY A 329 -1.81 -26.27 -12.89
N THR A 330 -1.54 -26.41 -11.59
CA THR A 330 -0.21 -26.33 -11.00
C THR A 330 0.32 -27.73 -10.67
N PHE A 331 1.59 -27.99 -10.94
CA PHE A 331 2.27 -29.24 -10.58
C PHE A 331 3.20 -29.04 -9.38
N ALA A 332 4.03 -27.99 -9.43
CA ALA A 332 4.89 -27.54 -8.34
C ALA A 332 4.97 -26.00 -8.36
N TYR A 333 5.44 -25.38 -7.28
CA TYR A 333 5.71 -23.94 -7.25
C TYR A 333 6.76 -23.58 -6.20
N GLU A 334 7.36 -22.40 -6.37
CA GLU A 334 8.19 -21.74 -5.36
C GLU A 334 7.50 -20.47 -4.81
N ILE A 335 7.78 -20.20 -3.54
CA ILE A 335 7.50 -18.93 -2.89
C ILE A 335 8.82 -18.33 -2.42
N ASN A 336 9.13 -17.15 -2.94
CA ASN A 336 10.24 -16.33 -2.49
C ASN A 336 9.86 -15.72 -1.13
N VAL A 337 10.52 -16.17 -0.07
CA VAL A 337 10.20 -15.80 1.33
C VAL A 337 11.03 -14.60 1.79
N ARG A 338 12.30 -14.55 1.39
CA ARG A 338 13.24 -13.47 1.71
C ARG A 338 14.12 -13.18 0.49
N ASN A 339 14.18 -11.92 0.10
CA ASN A 339 15.10 -11.44 -0.92
C ASN A 339 15.89 -10.23 -0.43
N ASP A 340 17.21 -10.35 -0.46
CA ASP A 340 18.21 -9.33 -0.16
C ASP A 340 19.09 -9.00 -1.39
N VAL A 341 18.67 -9.48 -2.56
CA VAL A 341 19.42 -9.42 -3.81
C VAL A 341 18.81 -8.39 -4.76
N HIS A 342 19.67 -7.54 -5.33
CA HIS A 342 19.32 -6.60 -6.39
C HIS A 342 19.74 -7.11 -7.77
N GLY A 343 19.10 -6.60 -8.83
CA GLY A 343 19.47 -6.88 -10.23
C GLY A 343 19.00 -8.24 -10.74
N ILE A 344 17.86 -8.74 -10.23
CA ILE A 344 17.31 -10.07 -10.57
C ILE A 344 15.85 -10.02 -11.05
N GLY A 345 15.35 -8.85 -11.46
CA GLY A 345 13.94 -8.66 -11.83
C GLY A 345 13.06 -8.23 -10.65
N ASP A 346 11.88 -7.70 -10.98
CA ASP A 346 10.93 -7.16 -9.99
C ASP A 346 10.00 -8.27 -9.45
N LEU A 347 10.24 -8.70 -8.20
CA LEU A 347 9.43 -9.70 -7.48
C LEU A 347 8.19 -9.08 -6.82
N LEU A 348 8.29 -7.84 -6.35
CA LEU A 348 7.22 -6.98 -5.85
C LEU A 348 7.39 -5.59 -6.46
N VAL A 349 6.29 -4.89 -6.73
CA VAL A 349 6.34 -3.53 -7.32
C VAL A 349 6.79 -2.56 -6.22
N ASP A 350 7.75 -1.69 -6.56
CA ASP A 350 8.36 -0.64 -5.72
C ASP A 350 9.33 -1.08 -4.60
N ASP A 351 9.45 -2.38 -4.28
CA ASP A 351 10.52 -2.88 -3.39
C ASP A 351 11.03 -4.27 -3.80
N PRO A 352 12.23 -4.38 -4.43
CA PRO A 352 12.81 -5.68 -4.74
C PRO A 352 13.32 -6.40 -3.47
N ILE A 353 13.45 -5.72 -2.32
CA ILE A 353 14.01 -6.28 -1.09
C ILE A 353 12.90 -6.50 -0.07
N PHE A 354 12.74 -7.73 0.41
CA PHE A 354 11.68 -8.05 1.38
C PHE A 354 12.07 -9.23 2.27
N ASP A 355 11.43 -9.32 3.43
CA ASP A 355 11.63 -10.41 4.40
C ASP A 355 10.32 -10.81 5.07
N PHE A 356 9.80 -11.99 4.71
CA PHE A 356 8.67 -12.66 5.37
C PHE A 356 9.12 -13.88 6.18
N GLY A 357 10.42 -14.12 6.35
CA GLY A 357 10.94 -15.33 6.97
C GLY A 357 10.45 -15.52 8.42
N ALA A 358 10.34 -14.44 9.18
CA ALA A 358 9.85 -14.49 10.56
C ALA A 358 8.40 -15.03 10.65
N ASP A 359 7.57 -14.73 9.66
CA ASP A 359 6.19 -15.22 9.60
C ASP A 359 6.16 -16.76 9.35
N PHE A 360 7.20 -17.33 8.72
CA PHE A 360 7.41 -18.78 8.60
C PHE A 360 8.09 -19.40 9.84
N GLY A 361 8.54 -18.61 10.81
CA GLY A 361 9.35 -19.07 11.96
C GLY A 361 10.87 -19.06 11.72
N SER A 362 11.33 -18.53 10.58
CA SER A 362 12.76 -18.38 10.24
C SER A 362 13.19 -16.91 10.29
N HIS A 363 13.75 -16.51 11.43
CA HIS A 363 14.14 -15.12 11.65
C HIS A 363 15.38 -14.68 10.86
N ARG A 364 16.12 -15.62 10.25
CA ARG A 364 17.43 -15.32 9.66
C ARG A 364 17.65 -15.85 8.25
N ARG A 365 17.22 -17.09 7.96
CA ARG A 365 17.80 -17.81 6.82
C ARG A 365 16.86 -18.20 5.68
N LEU A 366 15.62 -18.61 5.98
CA LEU A 366 14.70 -19.13 4.97
C LEU A 366 14.53 -18.09 3.86
N ALA A 367 14.86 -18.55 2.66
CA ALA A 367 14.95 -17.77 1.46
C ALA A 367 13.79 -18.14 0.51
N SER A 368 13.49 -19.44 0.43
CA SER A 368 12.46 -19.97 -0.47
C SER A 368 11.73 -21.17 0.14
N PHE A 369 10.43 -21.27 -0.16
CA PHE A 369 9.59 -22.44 0.12
C PHE A 369 9.19 -23.09 -1.20
N VAL A 370 9.55 -24.35 -1.41
CA VAL A 370 9.28 -25.11 -2.64
C VAL A 370 8.24 -26.19 -2.34
N ASN A 371 7.06 -26.09 -2.96
CA ASN A 371 6.03 -27.11 -2.85
C ASN A 371 6.05 -28.01 -4.09
N MET A 372 6.54 -29.23 -3.92
CA MET A 372 6.60 -30.26 -4.96
C MET A 372 5.31 -31.07 -5.06
N GLY A 373 4.32 -30.86 -4.18
CA GLY A 373 3.04 -31.57 -4.23
C GLY A 373 3.13 -33.07 -3.87
N PRO A 374 2.19 -33.90 -4.37
CA PRO A 374 2.12 -35.30 -4.01
C PRO A 374 3.35 -36.09 -4.46
N LEU A 375 3.99 -36.82 -3.52
CA LEU A 375 5.16 -37.65 -3.82
C LEU A 375 4.86 -38.72 -4.88
N THR A 376 3.61 -39.15 -5.01
CA THR A 376 3.15 -40.13 -6.00
C THR A 376 3.24 -39.64 -7.44
N ASN A 377 3.32 -38.33 -7.67
CA ASN A 377 3.41 -37.75 -9.02
C ASN A 377 4.77 -38.00 -9.67
N TYR A 378 5.78 -38.33 -8.86
CA TYR A 378 7.16 -38.48 -9.31
C TYR A 378 7.51 -39.95 -9.59
N PRO A 379 8.38 -40.26 -10.55
CA PRO A 379 8.94 -41.60 -10.73
C PRO A 379 9.87 -42.00 -9.57
N SER A 380 10.10 -43.31 -9.37
CA SER A 380 11.05 -43.81 -8.36
C SER A 380 12.51 -43.53 -8.73
N ASP A 381 12.79 -43.35 -10.02
CA ASP A 381 14.07 -42.86 -10.51
C ASP A 381 13.91 -41.37 -10.85
N PRO A 382 14.55 -40.45 -10.10
CA PRO A 382 14.29 -39.02 -10.23
C PRO A 382 14.80 -38.42 -11.55
N GLN A 383 15.62 -39.15 -12.31
CA GLN A 383 16.13 -38.73 -13.62
C GLN A 383 15.20 -39.12 -14.78
N THR A 384 14.16 -39.92 -14.52
CA THR A 384 13.17 -40.29 -15.53
C THR A 384 12.40 -39.06 -15.99
N VAL A 385 12.45 -38.77 -17.29
CA VAL A 385 11.65 -37.72 -17.93
C VAL A 385 10.17 -37.99 -17.73
N MET A 386 9.41 -36.93 -17.41
CA MET A 386 7.99 -36.94 -17.14
C MET A 386 7.24 -36.21 -18.27
N PRO A 387 6.72 -36.92 -19.29
CA PRO A 387 6.13 -36.29 -20.48
C PRO A 387 4.93 -35.37 -20.20
N LEU A 388 4.24 -35.57 -19.08
CA LEU A 388 3.12 -34.73 -18.63
C LEU A 388 3.53 -33.28 -18.35
N ILE A 389 4.81 -33.04 -18.06
CA ILE A 389 5.38 -31.71 -17.78
C ILE A 389 6.52 -31.36 -18.75
N GLY A 390 6.46 -31.91 -19.97
CA GLY A 390 7.45 -31.69 -21.02
C GLY A 390 8.68 -32.58 -20.89
N GLU A 391 9.86 -32.00 -21.11
CA GLU A 391 11.16 -32.69 -21.09
C GLU A 391 11.77 -32.74 -19.66
N ASN A 392 11.04 -32.29 -18.64
CA ASN A 392 11.50 -32.26 -17.25
C ASN A 392 11.54 -33.65 -16.61
N ASN A 393 12.49 -33.87 -15.70
CA ASN A 393 12.47 -34.95 -14.71
C ASN A 393 12.29 -34.35 -13.29
N THR A 394 12.42 -35.18 -12.23
CA THR A 394 12.20 -34.70 -10.85
C THR A 394 13.25 -33.67 -10.43
N LEU A 395 14.52 -33.88 -10.80
CA LEU A 395 15.64 -33.02 -10.41
C LEU A 395 15.66 -31.72 -11.22
N SER A 396 15.36 -31.76 -12.53
CA SER A 396 15.27 -30.55 -13.35
C SER A 396 14.10 -29.67 -12.94
N LEU A 397 12.96 -30.26 -12.56
CA LEU A 397 11.83 -29.51 -12.00
C LEU A 397 12.18 -28.90 -10.65
N LEU A 398 12.84 -29.64 -9.74
CA LEU A 398 13.33 -29.04 -8.49
C LEU A 398 14.34 -27.92 -8.76
N GLY A 399 15.17 -28.07 -9.80
CA GLY A 399 16.05 -27.03 -10.34
C GLY A 399 15.29 -25.78 -10.79
N GLN A 400 14.21 -25.97 -11.55
CA GLN A 400 13.33 -24.92 -12.02
C GLN A 400 12.73 -24.13 -10.84
N GLU A 401 12.07 -24.82 -9.91
CA GLU A 401 11.40 -24.16 -8.77
C GLU A 401 12.44 -23.50 -7.83
N THR A 402 13.60 -24.14 -7.60
CA THR A 402 14.71 -23.51 -6.87
C THR A 402 15.22 -22.25 -7.58
N GLY A 403 15.29 -22.29 -8.90
CA GLY A 403 15.77 -21.19 -9.74
C GLY A 403 14.86 -19.97 -9.72
N HIS A 404 13.56 -20.13 -9.45
CA HIS A 404 12.62 -19.01 -9.32
C HIS A 404 13.00 -18.03 -8.20
N ARG A 405 13.82 -18.47 -7.23
CA ARG A 405 14.45 -17.58 -6.25
C ARG A 405 15.12 -16.37 -6.91
N TRP A 406 15.76 -16.58 -8.06
CA TRP A 406 16.58 -15.58 -8.75
C TRP A 406 16.08 -15.24 -10.16
N GLY A 407 15.64 -16.23 -10.94
CA GLY A 407 15.54 -16.14 -12.40
C GLY A 407 14.17 -15.78 -12.96
N VAL A 408 13.42 -14.86 -12.34
CA VAL A 408 12.05 -14.50 -12.76
C VAL A 408 11.90 -13.02 -13.06
N TYR A 409 11.04 -12.67 -14.04
CA TYR A 409 10.70 -11.29 -14.39
C TYR A 409 11.89 -10.38 -14.76
N VAL A 410 12.95 -10.97 -15.32
CA VAL A 410 14.15 -10.26 -15.75
C VAL A 410 13.91 -9.61 -17.11
N ASP A 411 13.91 -8.29 -17.15
CA ASP A 411 13.89 -7.54 -18.40
C ASP A 411 15.30 -7.28 -18.94
N PHE A 412 15.36 -6.80 -20.17
CA PHE A 412 16.58 -6.29 -20.79
C PHE A 412 16.26 -5.02 -21.59
N ILE A 413 17.29 -4.24 -21.91
CA ILE A 413 17.16 -3.13 -22.87
C ILE A 413 17.20 -3.72 -24.27
N ASP A 414 16.09 -3.62 -24.99
CA ASP A 414 16.01 -4.05 -26.37
C ASP A 414 16.90 -3.15 -27.25
N PRO A 415 17.96 -3.67 -27.90
CA PRO A 415 18.89 -2.86 -28.66
C PRO A 415 18.27 -2.25 -29.93
N ALA A 416 17.13 -2.77 -30.40
CA ALA A 416 16.43 -2.21 -31.55
C ALA A 416 15.56 -1.00 -31.20
N THR A 417 15.00 -0.96 -29.99
CA THR A 417 14.08 0.11 -29.56
C THR A 417 14.67 1.05 -28.53
N GLY A 418 15.70 0.61 -27.79
CA GLY A 418 16.26 1.31 -26.63
C GLY A 418 15.36 1.27 -25.39
N LEU A 419 14.30 0.46 -25.39
CA LEU A 419 13.31 0.37 -24.32
C LEU A 419 13.46 -0.94 -23.52
N ARG A 420 13.04 -0.91 -22.24
CA ARG A 420 12.93 -2.10 -21.39
C ARG A 420 11.94 -3.10 -22.03
N SER A 421 12.30 -4.38 -22.05
CA SER A 421 11.55 -5.44 -22.72
C SER A 421 11.63 -6.77 -21.96
N SER A 422 10.50 -7.49 -21.87
CA SER A 422 10.41 -8.84 -21.31
C SER A 422 10.59 -9.94 -22.35
N ASN A 423 11.03 -9.62 -23.58
CA ASN A 423 11.06 -10.60 -24.67
C ASN A 423 12.04 -11.76 -24.47
N LEU A 424 12.92 -11.72 -23.47
CA LEU A 424 13.70 -12.89 -23.05
C LEU A 424 12.83 -13.93 -22.33
N LEU A 425 11.64 -13.57 -21.90
CA LEU A 425 10.74 -14.40 -21.10
C LEU A 425 9.58 -14.96 -21.94
N GLY A 426 9.11 -16.14 -21.55
CA GLY A 426 8.12 -16.96 -22.24
C GLY A 426 6.85 -17.17 -21.41
N ARG A 427 6.67 -18.36 -20.81
CA ARG A 427 5.50 -18.69 -19.98
C ARG A 427 5.50 -17.89 -18.69
N GLN A 428 4.34 -17.36 -18.32
CA GLN A 428 4.11 -16.54 -17.12
C GLN A 428 5.05 -15.33 -16.96
N GLU A 429 5.84 -15.00 -17.99
CA GLU A 429 7.01 -14.10 -17.86
C GLU A 429 7.99 -14.51 -16.73
N ALA A 430 7.97 -15.78 -16.31
CA ALA A 430 8.80 -16.32 -15.23
C ALA A 430 9.82 -17.36 -15.73
N HIS A 431 9.78 -17.67 -17.02
CA HIS A 431 10.59 -18.70 -17.65
C HIS A 431 11.22 -18.18 -18.94
N TRP A 432 12.32 -18.77 -19.39
CA TRP A 432 12.96 -18.32 -20.63
C TRP A 432 12.04 -18.51 -21.85
N ASN A 433 12.12 -17.55 -22.76
CA ASN A 433 11.47 -17.61 -24.06
C ASN A 433 11.98 -18.84 -24.82
N PHE A 434 11.06 -19.60 -25.43
CA PHE A 434 11.41 -20.78 -26.24
C PHE A 434 12.48 -20.47 -27.32
N PHE A 435 12.48 -19.26 -27.88
CA PHE A 435 13.42 -18.81 -28.92
C PHE A 435 14.65 -18.08 -28.39
N PHE A 436 14.81 -17.98 -27.07
CA PHE A 436 16.04 -17.49 -26.45
C PHE A 436 16.99 -18.66 -26.20
N ASN A 437 18.25 -18.52 -26.60
CA ASN A 437 19.27 -19.51 -26.32
C ASN A 437 19.74 -19.40 -24.85
N SER A 438 18.94 -19.88 -23.91
CA SER A 438 19.32 -19.95 -22.49
C SER A 438 20.22 -21.14 -22.16
N ASN A 439 20.75 -21.80 -23.19
CA ASN A 439 21.73 -22.88 -23.07
C ASN A 439 21.21 -24.09 -22.27
N ALA A 440 19.98 -24.52 -22.56
CA ALA A 440 19.28 -25.62 -21.88
C ALA A 440 19.05 -25.37 -20.37
N SER A 441 18.79 -24.10 -20.02
CA SER A 441 18.42 -23.70 -18.67
C SER A 441 17.26 -24.55 -18.10
N VAL A 442 17.35 -24.94 -16.83
CA VAL A 442 16.24 -25.55 -16.05
C VAL A 442 15.07 -24.58 -15.86
N MET A 443 15.24 -23.28 -16.11
CA MET A 443 14.17 -22.27 -16.14
C MET A 443 13.37 -22.34 -17.44
N GLU A 444 13.00 -23.56 -17.85
CA GLU A 444 12.33 -23.92 -19.10
C GLU A 444 13.01 -23.37 -20.36
N GLY A 445 14.32 -23.59 -20.47
CA GLY A 445 15.16 -23.10 -21.55
C GLY A 445 15.54 -24.11 -22.63
N ASN A 446 15.89 -23.60 -23.81
CA ASN A 446 16.46 -24.39 -24.92
C ASN A 446 17.94 -24.03 -25.15
N ARG A 447 18.74 -25.00 -25.57
CA ARG A 447 19.99 -24.75 -26.30
C ARG A 447 19.69 -24.76 -27.79
N ILE A 448 20.05 -23.67 -28.48
CA ILE A 448 19.73 -23.43 -29.88
C ILE A 448 21.03 -23.39 -30.68
N VAL A 449 21.12 -24.20 -31.73
CA VAL A 449 22.20 -24.13 -32.72
C VAL A 449 21.77 -23.19 -33.86
N ASP A 450 22.66 -22.29 -34.24
CA ASP A 450 22.54 -21.44 -35.44
C ASP A 450 23.41 -22.06 -36.54
N HIS A 451 22.78 -22.69 -37.54
CA HIS A 451 23.44 -23.32 -38.68
C HIS A 451 23.95 -22.31 -39.72
N GLY A 452 23.81 -21.01 -39.43
CA GLY A 452 24.29 -19.91 -40.25
C GLY A 452 23.22 -19.30 -41.16
N ALA A 453 23.43 -18.06 -41.60
CA ALA A 453 22.42 -17.26 -42.31
C ALA A 453 21.92 -17.86 -43.64
N ALA A 454 22.67 -18.79 -44.23
CA ALA A 454 22.30 -19.47 -45.48
C ALA A 454 21.52 -20.79 -45.28
N ALA A 455 21.44 -21.29 -44.04
CA ALA A 455 20.71 -22.52 -43.73
C ALA A 455 19.20 -22.28 -43.69
N ASN A 456 18.42 -23.30 -44.06
CA ASN A 456 16.97 -23.31 -43.97
C ASN A 456 16.48 -24.73 -43.64
N PRO A 457 16.02 -25.01 -42.42
CA PRO A 457 15.86 -24.10 -41.28
C PRO A 457 17.22 -23.63 -40.72
N ARG A 458 17.33 -22.35 -40.32
CA ARG A 458 18.57 -21.78 -39.77
C ARG A 458 18.85 -22.23 -38.34
N PHE A 459 17.81 -22.34 -37.51
CA PHE A 459 17.94 -22.65 -36.10
C PHE A 459 17.32 -23.99 -35.76
N GLU A 460 17.88 -24.65 -34.75
CA GLU A 460 17.38 -25.92 -34.21
C GLU A 460 17.61 -25.98 -32.70
N THR A 461 16.58 -26.37 -31.95
CA THR A 461 16.73 -26.73 -30.53
C THR A 461 17.38 -28.10 -30.39
N VAL A 462 18.43 -28.22 -29.59
CA VAL A 462 19.24 -29.47 -29.50
C VAL A 462 19.35 -30.06 -28.10
N GLU A 463 18.94 -29.31 -27.07
CA GLU A 463 18.98 -29.72 -25.66
C GLU A 463 18.06 -28.81 -24.84
N THR A 464 17.54 -29.30 -23.72
CA THR A 464 16.57 -28.60 -22.87
C THR A 464 16.77 -28.94 -21.39
N VAL A 465 16.47 -28.00 -20.49
CA VAL A 465 16.27 -28.19 -19.04
C VAL A 465 17.29 -29.09 -18.31
N SER A 466 18.59 -28.92 -18.60
CA SER A 466 19.66 -29.79 -18.08
C SER A 466 20.60 -29.13 -17.07
N ARG A 467 20.63 -27.78 -17.00
CA ARG A 467 21.55 -27.03 -16.13
C ARG A 467 21.02 -25.62 -15.83
N PHE A 468 21.67 -24.88 -14.94
CA PHE A 468 21.56 -23.42 -14.91
C PHE A 468 22.51 -22.85 -15.96
N GLY A 469 21.97 -22.17 -16.97
CA GLY A 469 22.74 -21.52 -18.02
C GLY A 469 23.58 -20.36 -17.50
N GLU A 470 24.43 -19.79 -18.34
CA GLU A 470 25.37 -18.73 -17.92
C GLU A 470 24.65 -17.46 -17.45
N TYR A 471 23.47 -17.18 -18.00
CA TYR A 471 22.62 -16.06 -17.59
C TYR A 471 21.97 -16.34 -16.23
N ASP A 472 21.49 -17.57 -16.00
CA ASP A 472 20.99 -17.99 -14.68
C ASP A 472 22.09 -17.84 -13.64
N GLN A 473 23.29 -18.37 -13.92
CA GLN A 473 24.43 -18.31 -13.00
C GLN A 473 24.89 -16.86 -12.74
N TYR A 474 24.77 -15.94 -13.71
CA TYR A 474 25.01 -14.51 -13.46
C TYR A 474 23.98 -13.94 -12.46
N ILE A 475 22.69 -14.17 -12.71
CA ILE A 475 21.57 -13.68 -11.88
C ILE A 475 21.61 -14.30 -10.48
N MET A 476 22.01 -15.57 -10.35
CA MET A 476 22.26 -16.24 -9.06
C MET A 476 23.46 -15.65 -8.31
N GLY A 477 24.31 -14.86 -8.96
CA GLY A 477 25.57 -14.36 -8.40
C GLY A 477 26.66 -15.43 -8.37
N LEU A 478 26.60 -16.47 -9.19
CA LEU A 478 27.61 -17.53 -9.30
C LEU A 478 28.70 -17.21 -10.34
N ARG A 479 28.44 -16.26 -11.24
CA ARG A 479 29.28 -15.92 -12.39
C ARG A 479 29.42 -14.40 -12.56
N SER A 480 30.59 -13.95 -13.00
CA SER A 480 30.85 -12.53 -13.32
C SER A 480 30.20 -12.14 -14.66
N ALA A 481 29.95 -10.86 -14.90
CA ALA A 481 29.49 -10.40 -16.21
C ALA A 481 30.52 -10.72 -17.32
N GLN A 482 31.82 -10.65 -17.00
CA GLN A 482 32.91 -10.93 -17.93
C GLN A 482 32.99 -12.42 -18.32
N ASP A 483 32.61 -13.32 -17.41
CA ASP A 483 32.59 -14.77 -17.65
C ASP A 483 31.26 -15.25 -18.26
N THR A 484 30.32 -14.34 -18.54
CA THR A 484 29.03 -14.64 -19.17
C THR A 484 29.10 -14.37 -20.68
N PRO A 485 29.22 -15.40 -21.52
CA PRO A 485 29.28 -15.21 -22.96
C PRO A 485 27.98 -14.58 -23.50
N PRO A 486 28.04 -13.76 -24.56
CA PRO A 486 26.83 -13.25 -25.21
C PRO A 486 25.94 -14.40 -25.69
N SER A 487 24.64 -14.28 -25.46
CA SER A 487 23.64 -15.20 -26.02
C SER A 487 22.85 -14.50 -27.13
N PHE A 488 21.76 -15.11 -27.60
CA PHE A 488 20.91 -14.54 -28.63
C PHE A 488 19.45 -14.96 -28.48
N LEU A 489 18.56 -14.06 -28.88
CA LEU A 489 17.13 -14.25 -29.08
C LEU A 489 16.85 -14.36 -30.58
N VAL A 490 15.92 -15.23 -30.99
CA VAL A 490 15.42 -15.26 -32.36
C VAL A 490 14.03 -14.62 -32.42
N GLU A 491 13.90 -13.52 -33.17
CA GLU A 491 12.64 -12.79 -33.38
C GLU A 491 12.09 -13.06 -34.80
N GLN A 492 10.87 -12.59 -35.07
CA GLN A 492 10.20 -12.75 -36.38
C GLN A 492 10.20 -14.22 -36.86
N VAL A 493 9.91 -15.13 -35.93
CA VAL A 493 10.07 -16.57 -36.13
C VAL A 493 9.10 -17.08 -37.20
N THR A 494 9.59 -17.92 -38.11
CA THR A 494 8.80 -18.59 -39.16
C THR A 494 9.16 -20.08 -39.22
N GLY A 495 8.20 -20.94 -39.59
CA GLY A 495 8.39 -22.39 -39.64
C GLY A 495 7.08 -23.17 -39.47
N ALA A 496 7.15 -24.51 -39.54
CA ALA A 496 5.98 -25.38 -39.37
C ALA A 496 5.52 -25.41 -37.90
N GLY A 497 4.23 -25.14 -37.64
CA GLY A 497 3.59 -25.38 -36.34
C GLY A 497 3.40 -24.20 -35.39
N PHE A 498 3.24 -22.96 -35.89
CA PHE A 498 2.90 -21.75 -35.10
C PHE A 498 3.86 -21.45 -33.93
N PRO A 499 4.99 -20.75 -34.17
CA PRO A 499 5.98 -20.46 -33.14
C PRO A 499 5.45 -19.46 -32.09
N ASN A 500 5.22 -19.93 -30.86
CA ASN A 500 4.86 -19.11 -29.70
C ASN A 500 6.03 -19.11 -28.69
N ARG A 501 6.45 -17.92 -28.21
CA ARG A 501 7.50 -17.77 -27.20
C ARG A 501 7.20 -18.51 -25.88
N SER A 502 5.91 -18.72 -25.58
CA SER A 502 5.42 -19.40 -24.38
C SER A 502 5.29 -20.92 -24.55
N ARG A 503 5.89 -21.51 -25.58
CA ARG A 503 5.92 -22.97 -25.79
C ARG A 503 6.86 -23.67 -24.81
N ALA A 504 6.52 -24.88 -24.35
CA ALA A 504 7.41 -25.75 -23.58
C ALA A 504 8.69 -26.10 -24.34
N PRO A 505 9.87 -26.15 -23.66
CA PRO A 505 11.12 -26.61 -24.26
C PRO A 505 10.94 -27.96 -24.94
N GLN A 506 11.59 -28.12 -26.09
CA GLN A 506 11.56 -29.36 -26.85
C GLN A 506 12.80 -29.48 -27.71
N THR A 507 13.39 -30.66 -27.76
CA THR A 507 14.53 -30.96 -28.64
C THR A 507 14.08 -31.28 -30.07
N GLY A 508 14.89 -30.92 -31.06
CA GLY A 508 14.68 -31.25 -32.48
C GLY A 508 13.65 -30.38 -33.19
N VAL A 509 13.42 -29.15 -32.72
CA VAL A 509 12.48 -28.20 -33.33
C VAL A 509 13.24 -27.26 -34.27
N PRO A 510 13.10 -27.41 -35.61
CA PRO A 510 13.68 -26.48 -36.55
C PRO A 510 12.82 -25.22 -36.74
N PHE A 511 13.46 -24.06 -36.89
CA PHE A 511 12.79 -22.80 -37.22
C PHE A 511 13.72 -21.80 -37.91
N ASN A 512 13.12 -20.75 -38.50
CA ASN A 512 13.82 -19.60 -39.04
C ASN A 512 13.43 -18.33 -38.27
N GLY A 513 14.23 -17.28 -38.40
CA GLY A 513 13.93 -15.97 -37.82
C GLY A 513 15.13 -15.04 -37.91
N VAL A 514 15.04 -13.92 -37.22
CA VAL A 514 16.10 -12.91 -37.14
C VAL A 514 16.84 -13.10 -35.83
N ARG A 515 18.14 -13.42 -35.91
CA ARG A 515 19.02 -13.46 -34.75
C ARG A 515 19.22 -12.06 -34.19
N LYS A 516 19.12 -11.93 -32.89
CA LYS A 516 19.42 -10.74 -32.11
C LYS A 516 20.35 -11.14 -30.99
N ASP A 517 21.59 -10.65 -31.05
CA ASP A 517 22.55 -10.90 -29.98
C ASP A 517 22.15 -10.13 -28.72
N VAL A 518 22.23 -10.82 -27.59
CA VAL A 518 21.87 -10.31 -26.28
C VAL A 518 23.07 -10.55 -25.38
N PRO A 519 23.98 -9.57 -25.21
CA PRO A 519 24.98 -9.63 -24.15
C PRO A 519 24.35 -9.32 -22.79
N VAL A 520 24.97 -9.81 -21.71
CA VAL A 520 24.47 -9.65 -20.34
C VAL A 520 24.35 -8.17 -19.93
N ASP A 521 25.16 -7.29 -20.53
CA ASP A 521 25.12 -5.85 -20.30
C ASP A 521 23.74 -5.23 -20.60
N LEU A 522 22.93 -5.83 -21.48
CA LEU A 522 21.57 -5.35 -21.74
C LEU A 522 20.61 -5.66 -20.58
N ILE A 523 20.85 -6.76 -19.86
CA ILE A 523 20.12 -7.06 -18.61
C ILE A 523 20.60 -6.11 -17.53
N ILE A 524 21.93 -5.91 -17.40
CA ILE A 524 22.50 -4.97 -16.43
C ILE A 524 21.97 -3.54 -16.64
N ALA A 525 21.79 -3.13 -17.89
CA ALA A 525 21.22 -1.82 -18.21
C ALA A 525 19.74 -1.68 -17.84
N ALA A 526 18.98 -2.78 -17.79
CA ALA A 526 17.56 -2.77 -17.42
C ALA A 526 17.33 -2.96 -15.92
N GLU A 527 18.05 -3.90 -15.31
CA GLU A 527 17.85 -4.36 -13.93
C GLU A 527 18.85 -3.73 -12.94
N GLY A 528 19.92 -3.13 -13.44
CA GLY A 528 21.11 -2.82 -12.65
C GLY A 528 22.04 -4.03 -12.50
N PRO A 529 23.23 -3.84 -11.89
CA PRO A 529 24.13 -4.96 -11.63
C PRO A 529 23.55 -5.90 -10.57
N ARG A 530 23.83 -7.20 -10.72
CA ARG A 530 23.53 -8.19 -9.68
C ARG A 530 24.36 -7.94 -8.42
N LEU A 531 23.72 -7.54 -7.32
CA LEU A 531 24.37 -7.26 -6.01
C LEU A 531 23.70 -8.07 -4.89
N PRO A 532 24.45 -8.66 -3.93
CA PRO A 532 25.91 -8.76 -3.88
C PRO A 532 26.49 -9.60 -5.04
N ASP A 533 27.55 -9.14 -5.67
CA ASP A 533 28.07 -9.76 -6.89
C ASP A 533 28.69 -11.16 -6.68
N HIS A 534 29.19 -11.75 -7.76
CA HIS A 534 29.81 -13.07 -7.75
C HIS A 534 31.03 -13.26 -6.85
N THR A 535 31.64 -12.20 -6.34
CA THR A 535 32.80 -12.33 -5.45
C THR A 535 32.35 -12.64 -4.01
N VAL A 536 31.20 -12.09 -3.61
CA VAL A 536 30.70 -12.11 -2.23
C VAL A 536 29.40 -12.89 -2.05
N ALA A 537 28.67 -13.19 -3.13
CA ALA A 537 27.44 -13.98 -3.07
C ALA A 537 27.63 -15.37 -2.42
N GLN A 538 26.57 -15.86 -1.80
CA GLN A 538 26.50 -17.19 -1.16
C GLN A 538 26.90 -18.31 -2.15
N ARG A 539 27.49 -19.37 -1.60
CA ARG A 539 27.99 -20.53 -2.35
C ARG A 539 27.58 -21.87 -1.76
N GLU A 540 27.03 -21.88 -0.55
CA GLU A 540 26.62 -23.08 0.17
C GLU A 540 25.14 -22.89 0.53
N PHE A 541 24.25 -23.70 -0.04
CA PHE A 541 22.80 -23.60 0.14
C PHE A 541 22.28 -24.85 0.85
N ARG A 542 21.48 -24.67 1.90
CA ARG A 542 20.92 -25.77 2.70
C ARG A 542 19.43 -25.96 2.40
N TYR A 543 19.05 -27.21 2.11
CA TYR A 543 17.69 -27.60 1.77
C TYR A 543 17.17 -28.61 2.80
N ALA A 544 16.05 -28.32 3.46
CA ALA A 544 15.33 -29.31 4.24
C ALA A 544 14.30 -30.02 3.36
N PHE A 545 14.35 -31.35 3.29
CA PHE A 545 13.33 -32.14 2.62
C PHE A 545 12.26 -32.54 3.63
N VAL A 546 11.03 -32.11 3.37
CA VAL A 546 9.88 -32.25 4.26
C VAL A 546 8.85 -33.17 3.60
N LEU A 547 8.31 -34.13 4.36
CA LEU A 547 7.19 -34.96 3.95
C LEU A 547 5.98 -34.69 4.85
N LEU A 548 4.91 -34.16 4.26
CA LEU A 548 3.62 -33.97 4.91
C LEU A 548 2.79 -35.27 4.91
N VAL A 549 2.28 -35.66 6.07
CA VAL A 549 1.47 -36.87 6.29
C VAL A 549 0.18 -36.56 7.04
N ASP A 550 -0.79 -37.48 7.04
CA ASP A 550 -2.03 -37.31 7.81
C ASP A 550 -1.77 -37.41 9.32
N GLU A 551 -2.50 -36.63 10.13
CA GLU A 551 -2.47 -36.72 11.58
C GLU A 551 -2.72 -38.15 12.05
N GLY A 552 -1.80 -38.68 12.87
CA GLY A 552 -1.93 -40.01 13.45
C GLY A 552 -1.76 -41.17 12.46
N SER A 553 -1.29 -40.93 11.23
CA SER A 553 -1.07 -41.96 10.20
C SER A 553 -0.10 -43.08 10.63
N GLY A 554 0.72 -42.86 11.67
CA GLY A 554 1.78 -43.77 12.09
C GLY A 554 3.02 -43.66 11.21
N GLU A 555 3.85 -44.73 11.18
CA GLU A 555 5.07 -44.78 10.36
C GLU A 555 4.76 -44.71 8.86
N VAL A 556 5.36 -43.73 8.18
CA VAL A 556 5.41 -43.64 6.71
C VAL A 556 6.04 -44.91 6.13
N SER A 557 5.52 -45.40 5.00
CA SER A 557 6.08 -46.62 4.41
C SER A 557 7.56 -46.43 4.03
N ALA A 558 8.39 -47.43 4.35
CA ALA A 558 9.82 -47.40 4.06
C ALA A 558 10.14 -47.16 2.57
N ALA A 559 9.25 -47.57 1.66
CA ALA A 559 9.41 -47.35 0.23
C ALA A 559 9.29 -45.85 -0.16
N LYS A 560 8.37 -45.12 0.48
CA LYS A 560 8.18 -43.68 0.23
C LYS A 560 9.34 -42.87 0.79
N ILE A 561 9.81 -43.21 1.99
CA ILE A 561 11.00 -42.61 2.60
C ILE A 561 12.24 -42.89 1.75
N ALA A 562 12.45 -44.13 1.32
CA ALA A 562 13.58 -44.48 0.45
C ALA A 562 13.55 -43.71 -0.89
N LYS A 563 12.36 -43.49 -1.45
CA LYS A 563 12.20 -42.68 -2.67
C LYS A 563 12.59 -41.22 -2.43
N LEU A 564 12.12 -40.60 -1.36
CA LEU A 564 12.43 -39.21 -1.06
C LEU A 564 13.91 -39.01 -0.68
N GLU A 565 14.49 -39.95 0.06
CA GLU A 565 15.93 -39.98 0.33
C GLU A 565 16.77 -40.08 -0.95
N ARG A 566 16.31 -40.87 -1.95
CA ARG A 566 16.98 -40.93 -3.26
C ARG A 566 16.92 -39.58 -3.99
N ILE A 567 15.76 -38.92 -4.02
CA ILE A 567 15.61 -37.58 -4.59
C ILE A 567 16.57 -36.59 -3.91
N ARG A 568 16.58 -36.59 -2.56
CA ARG A 568 17.42 -35.73 -1.73
C ARG A 568 18.91 -35.91 -2.03
N GLN A 569 19.40 -37.15 -2.07
CA GLN A 569 20.81 -37.44 -2.30
C GLN A 569 21.24 -37.10 -3.73
N GLU A 570 20.41 -37.40 -4.73
CA GLU A 570 20.72 -37.08 -6.13
C GLU A 570 20.64 -35.57 -6.41
N TRP A 571 19.85 -34.82 -5.63
CA TRP A 571 19.78 -33.36 -5.72
C TRP A 571 21.12 -32.67 -5.49
N GLU A 572 21.90 -33.09 -4.48
CA GLU A 572 23.22 -32.47 -4.21
C GLU A 572 24.14 -32.59 -5.42
N THR A 573 24.21 -33.79 -6.02
CA THR A 573 25.03 -34.05 -7.21
C THR A 573 24.50 -33.29 -8.43
N PHE A 574 23.18 -33.28 -8.62
CA PHE A 574 22.57 -32.56 -9.74
C PHE A 574 22.81 -31.06 -9.65
N PHE A 575 22.57 -30.44 -8.50
CA PHE A 575 22.72 -28.99 -8.31
C PHE A 575 24.16 -28.56 -8.58
N ASP A 576 25.14 -29.23 -7.99
CA ASP A 576 26.58 -28.95 -8.17
C ASP A 576 26.97 -28.99 -9.66
N GLN A 577 26.53 -30.03 -10.39
CA GLN A 577 26.76 -30.15 -11.83
C GLN A 577 26.01 -29.08 -12.64
N ALA A 578 24.76 -28.80 -12.29
CA ALA A 578 23.90 -27.84 -12.97
C ALA A 578 24.44 -26.40 -12.87
N VAL A 579 25.23 -26.09 -11.83
CA VAL A 579 25.89 -24.77 -11.67
C VAL A 579 27.39 -24.81 -11.98
N GLU A 580 27.87 -25.83 -12.68
CA GLU A 580 29.29 -25.99 -13.06
C GLU A 580 30.28 -26.01 -11.88
N ASN A 581 29.86 -26.56 -10.73
CA ASN A 581 30.61 -26.63 -9.48
C ASN A 581 30.96 -25.25 -8.89
N ARG A 582 30.12 -24.25 -9.14
CA ARG A 582 30.28 -22.90 -8.58
C ARG A 582 29.58 -22.72 -7.25
N ALA A 583 28.70 -23.63 -6.83
CA ALA A 583 28.02 -23.61 -5.55
C ALA A 583 27.58 -25.03 -5.18
N GLU A 584 27.35 -25.26 -3.90
CA GLU A 584 26.99 -26.56 -3.35
C GLU A 584 25.61 -26.52 -2.69
N ALA A 585 24.87 -27.62 -2.83
CA ALA A 585 23.66 -27.87 -2.06
C ALA A 585 23.95 -28.89 -0.96
N HIS A 586 23.45 -28.63 0.24
CA HIS A 586 23.52 -29.55 1.38
C HIS A 586 22.11 -29.86 1.86
N THR A 587 21.82 -31.13 2.09
CA THR A 587 20.44 -31.59 2.35
C THR A 587 20.28 -32.33 3.68
N GLU A 588 21.33 -32.39 4.49
CA GLU A 588 21.30 -33.02 5.81
C GLU A 588 20.55 -32.16 6.84
N LEU A 589 19.77 -32.83 7.71
CA LEU A 589 19.13 -32.18 8.85
C LEU A 589 20.14 -31.97 9.98
N VAL A 590 20.43 -30.71 10.29
CA VAL A 590 21.46 -30.29 11.25
C VAL A 590 20.95 -29.20 12.20
N SER A 591 21.69 -29.00 13.29
CA SER A 591 21.60 -27.82 14.16
C SER A 591 22.32 -26.62 13.56
N SER A 592 21.79 -25.43 13.86
CA SER A 592 22.35 -24.14 13.41
C SER A 592 23.69 -23.82 14.09
N LEU A 593 24.61 -23.26 13.31
CA LEU A 593 25.85 -22.65 13.79
C LEU A 593 26.00 -21.29 13.10
N ASP A 594 25.42 -20.25 13.68
CA ASP A 594 25.24 -18.98 13.00
C ASP A 594 26.47 -18.09 13.11
N LEU A 595 26.90 -17.51 11.98
CA LEU A 595 27.88 -16.43 11.96
C LEU A 595 27.16 -15.10 11.81
N SER A 596 27.49 -14.10 12.63
CA SER A 596 26.90 -12.74 12.57
C SER A 596 27.19 -11.98 11.28
N VAL A 597 28.09 -12.50 10.45
CA VAL A 597 28.56 -11.92 9.19
C VAL A 597 28.08 -12.71 7.97
N TRP A 598 27.18 -13.67 8.18
CA TRP A 598 26.56 -14.46 7.12
C TRP A 598 25.49 -13.65 6.37
N PRO A 599 25.30 -13.86 5.05
CA PRO A 599 26.13 -14.70 4.17
C PRO A 599 27.42 -13.97 3.76
N ALA A 600 27.41 -12.64 3.84
CA ALA A 600 28.56 -11.80 3.60
C ALA A 600 28.50 -10.48 4.40
N ALA A 601 29.67 -9.93 4.73
CA ALA A 601 29.80 -8.63 5.39
C ALA A 601 31.09 -7.91 5.00
N GLY A 602 31.14 -6.62 5.29
CA GLY A 602 32.31 -5.79 5.12
C GLY A 602 33.24 -5.78 6.34
N VAL A 603 34.55 -5.74 6.12
CA VAL A 603 35.56 -5.52 7.15
C VAL A 603 36.48 -4.36 6.73
N PRO A 604 36.59 -3.28 7.53
CA PRO A 604 37.50 -2.18 7.20
C PRO A 604 38.98 -2.62 7.26
N LEU A 605 39.74 -2.27 6.23
CA LEU A 605 41.17 -2.54 6.15
C LEU A 605 41.92 -1.84 7.31
N GLY A 606 42.78 -2.58 7.99
CA GLY A 606 43.64 -2.07 9.07
C GLY A 606 42.94 -1.96 10.44
N THR A 607 41.63 -2.19 10.50
CA THR A 607 40.85 -2.11 11.74
C THR A 607 40.36 -3.49 12.17
N ALA A 608 40.22 -3.69 13.48
CA ALA A 608 39.61 -4.89 14.05
C ALA A 608 38.11 -4.63 14.28
N GLY A 609 37.26 -5.44 13.64
CA GLY A 609 35.84 -5.55 13.94
C GLY A 609 35.56 -6.72 14.89
N GLN A 610 34.28 -6.87 15.24
CA GLN A 610 33.79 -7.98 16.05
C GLN A 610 32.80 -8.81 15.22
N ALA A 611 32.93 -10.13 15.30
CA ALA A 611 31.95 -11.08 14.81
C ALA A 611 31.56 -12.04 15.93
N SER A 612 30.47 -12.77 15.76
CA SER A 612 30.05 -13.80 16.71
C SER A 612 29.71 -15.10 16.00
N VAL A 613 29.84 -16.19 16.76
CA VAL A 613 29.23 -17.47 16.44
C VAL A 613 28.16 -17.79 17.48
N SER A 614 27.00 -18.27 17.05
CA SER A 614 25.91 -18.65 17.94
C SER A 614 25.25 -19.98 17.58
N ILE A 615 24.54 -20.55 18.55
CA ILE A 615 23.73 -21.77 18.42
C ILE A 615 22.31 -21.47 18.92
N ALA A 616 21.31 -22.13 18.34
CA ALA A 616 19.90 -21.88 18.68
C ALA A 616 19.53 -22.17 20.15
N ARG A 617 20.18 -23.15 20.80
CA ARG A 617 19.86 -23.57 22.17
C ARG A 617 21.12 -23.75 23.02
N PRO A 618 21.11 -23.35 24.30
CA PRO A 618 22.27 -23.48 25.17
C PRO A 618 22.60 -24.96 25.42
N ARG A 619 23.88 -25.26 25.56
CA ARG A 619 24.39 -26.61 25.87
C ARG A 619 24.78 -26.73 27.34
N ALA A 620 24.76 -27.96 27.86
CA ALA A 620 25.22 -28.24 29.22
C ALA A 620 26.75 -28.19 29.36
N ASP A 621 27.48 -28.35 28.25
CA ASP A 621 28.94 -28.36 28.19
C ASP A 621 29.43 -27.31 27.18
N ASP A 622 30.67 -26.86 27.33
CA ASP A 622 31.34 -25.94 26.41
C ASP A 622 31.36 -26.49 24.98
N LEU A 623 31.09 -25.64 23.99
CA LEU A 623 31.22 -25.97 22.57
C LEU A 623 32.41 -25.24 21.96
N GLN A 624 33.45 -26.00 21.61
CA GLN A 624 34.57 -25.47 20.85
C GLN A 624 34.20 -25.37 19.37
N VAL A 625 34.46 -24.19 18.78
CA VAL A 625 34.26 -23.89 17.37
C VAL A 625 35.61 -23.54 16.76
N SER A 626 36.05 -24.33 15.79
CA SER A 626 37.23 -24.02 14.98
C SER A 626 36.89 -22.96 13.93
N LEU A 627 37.80 -22.01 13.72
CA LEU A 627 37.63 -20.92 12.77
C LEU A 627 38.79 -20.94 11.76
N ALA A 628 38.48 -20.75 10.48
CA ALA A 628 39.47 -20.74 9.41
C ALA A 628 39.18 -19.63 8.38
N ALA A 629 40.25 -19.01 7.89
CA ALA A 629 40.23 -18.08 6.76
C ALA A 629 40.92 -18.73 5.56
N SER A 630 40.41 -18.52 4.36
CA SER A 630 40.89 -19.22 3.16
C SER A 630 41.98 -18.48 2.40
N ASN A 631 42.01 -17.14 2.46
CA ASN A 631 42.85 -16.29 1.62
C ASN A 631 43.80 -15.36 2.41
N ALA A 632 43.84 -15.47 3.74
CA ALA A 632 44.66 -14.65 4.65
C ALA A 632 44.48 -13.12 4.46
N LYS A 633 43.31 -12.70 4.00
CA LYS A 633 42.88 -11.29 3.91
C LYS A 633 42.31 -10.80 5.23
N ILE A 634 41.84 -11.71 6.08
CA ILE A 634 41.39 -11.43 7.44
C ILE A 634 42.26 -12.10 8.50
N GLY A 635 42.36 -11.49 9.68
CA GLY A 635 42.94 -12.06 10.89
C GLY A 635 41.83 -12.47 11.87
N ILE A 636 41.84 -13.72 12.31
CA ILE A 636 40.86 -14.32 13.23
C ILE A 636 41.56 -15.24 14.24
N PRO A 637 40.98 -15.51 15.42
CA PRO A 637 41.49 -16.58 16.28
C PRO A 637 41.26 -17.95 15.62
N GLY A 638 42.12 -18.93 15.88
CA GLY A 638 41.96 -20.29 15.31
C GLY A 638 40.79 -21.09 15.89
N SER A 639 40.26 -20.68 17.04
CA SER A 639 39.02 -21.20 17.62
C SER A 639 38.40 -20.22 18.59
N VAL A 640 37.12 -20.42 18.89
CA VAL A 640 36.35 -19.73 19.92
C VAL A 640 35.51 -20.76 20.68
N THR A 641 35.21 -20.50 21.96
CA THR A 641 34.39 -21.39 22.79
C THR A 641 33.07 -20.70 23.12
N ILE A 642 31.96 -21.38 22.85
CA ILE A 642 30.65 -21.02 23.41
C ILE A 642 30.56 -21.71 24.78
N PRO A 643 30.55 -20.97 25.91
CA PRO A 643 30.51 -21.57 27.24
C PRO A 643 29.23 -22.36 27.49
N ALA A 644 29.31 -23.36 28.37
CA ALA A 644 28.14 -24.06 28.90
C ALA A 644 27.08 -23.06 29.44
N GLY A 645 25.82 -23.25 29.06
CA GLY A 645 24.69 -22.39 29.41
C GLY A 645 24.51 -21.16 28.53
N GLU A 646 25.50 -20.81 27.70
CA GLU A 646 25.43 -19.69 26.77
C GLU A 646 25.10 -20.17 25.35
N THR A 647 24.68 -19.24 24.49
CA THR A 647 24.36 -19.50 23.07
C THR A 647 25.26 -18.77 22.09
N LEU A 648 26.13 -17.88 22.56
CA LEU A 648 26.90 -16.98 21.72
C LEU A 648 28.33 -16.80 22.23
N ALA A 649 29.28 -16.71 21.30
CA ALA A 649 30.64 -16.27 21.59
C ALA A 649 31.11 -15.25 20.55
N ASN A 650 31.74 -14.18 21.03
CA ASN A 650 32.31 -13.14 20.20
C ASN A 650 33.80 -13.39 19.91
N PHE A 651 34.26 -12.99 18.73
CA PHE A 651 35.67 -13.01 18.34
C PHE A 651 36.02 -11.81 17.46
N ALA A 652 37.30 -11.44 17.46
CA ALA A 652 37.80 -10.33 16.64
C ALA A 652 38.04 -10.77 15.19
N VAL A 653 37.75 -9.88 14.24
CA VAL A 653 38.05 -10.04 12.81
C VAL A 653 38.81 -8.80 12.34
N GLN A 654 40.05 -8.97 11.90
CA GLN A 654 40.90 -7.87 11.43
C GLN A 654 41.03 -7.87 9.91
N GLY A 655 40.81 -6.73 9.25
CA GLY A 655 41.12 -6.59 7.82
C GLY A 655 42.63 -6.46 7.59
N LEU A 656 43.28 -7.46 7.00
CA LEU A 656 44.74 -7.49 6.77
C LEU A 656 45.13 -7.00 5.38
N ALA A 657 44.35 -7.33 4.36
CA ALA A 657 44.61 -6.92 2.98
C ALA A 657 43.31 -6.84 2.17
N SER A 658 43.24 -5.91 1.22
CA SER A 658 42.04 -5.76 0.36
C SER A 658 41.74 -7.02 -0.45
N GLY A 659 40.44 -7.27 -0.64
CA GLY A 659 39.89 -8.43 -1.35
C GLY A 659 38.89 -9.21 -0.50
N VAL A 660 38.46 -10.36 -1.00
CA VAL A 660 37.49 -11.24 -0.32
C VAL A 660 38.20 -12.40 0.38
N ASP A 661 37.83 -12.68 1.63
CA ASP A 661 38.14 -13.92 2.33
C ASP A 661 36.88 -14.76 2.58
N VAL A 662 37.06 -16.05 2.84
CA VAL A 662 35.99 -16.94 3.31
C VAL A 662 36.31 -17.35 4.74
N LEU A 663 35.45 -16.91 5.66
CA LEU A 663 35.45 -17.34 7.05
C LEU A 663 34.61 -18.61 7.18
N LYS A 664 35.24 -19.69 7.63
CA LYS A 664 34.56 -20.96 7.96
C LYS A 664 34.55 -21.19 9.46
N ALA A 665 33.42 -21.64 9.99
CA ALA A 665 33.25 -22.09 11.36
C ALA A 665 32.79 -23.55 11.40
N THR A 666 33.41 -24.35 12.26
CA THR A 666 33.06 -25.76 12.42
C THR A 666 33.07 -26.13 13.89
N ALA A 667 31.90 -26.57 14.38
CA ALA A 667 31.73 -27.05 15.73
C ALA A 667 32.47 -28.40 15.93
N ALA A 668 33.10 -28.58 17.09
CA ALA A 668 33.74 -29.84 17.45
C ALA A 668 32.73 -30.97 17.70
N ALA A 669 31.48 -30.63 18.04
CA ALA A 669 30.39 -31.57 18.19
C ALA A 669 29.74 -31.88 16.83
N ALA A 670 29.42 -33.15 16.58
CA ALA A 670 28.71 -33.58 15.38
C ALA A 670 27.26 -33.06 15.35
N GLY A 671 26.66 -33.00 14.16
CA GLY A 671 25.26 -32.64 13.95
C GLY A 671 25.00 -31.13 13.80
N TYR A 672 26.03 -30.29 13.89
CA TYR A 672 25.96 -28.88 13.49
C TYR A 672 26.33 -28.71 12.03
N GLU A 673 25.81 -27.66 11.40
CA GLU A 673 26.31 -27.23 10.11
C GLU A 673 27.77 -26.77 10.17
N GLN A 674 28.45 -26.85 9.02
CA GLN A 674 29.61 -26.01 8.77
C GLN A 674 29.09 -24.68 8.23
N ALA A 675 29.41 -23.58 8.92
CA ALA A 675 29.00 -22.25 8.51
C ALA A 675 30.12 -21.56 7.74
N ALA A 676 29.76 -20.87 6.66
CA ALA A 676 30.67 -20.09 5.85
C ALA A 676 30.11 -18.69 5.59
N ALA A 677 30.98 -17.68 5.67
CA ALA A 677 30.64 -16.30 5.34
C ALA A 677 31.75 -15.67 4.49
N ARG A 678 31.37 -14.81 3.53
CA ARG A 678 32.30 -14.08 2.68
C ARG A 678 32.55 -12.68 3.22
N LEU A 679 33.82 -12.35 3.46
CA LEU A 679 34.20 -11.07 4.05
C LEU A 679 34.95 -10.20 3.05
N GLN A 680 34.35 -9.07 2.68
CA GLN A 680 34.95 -8.09 1.79
C GLN A 680 35.79 -7.10 2.60
N VAL A 681 37.10 -7.08 2.35
CA VAL A 681 38.03 -6.14 3.00
C VAL A 681 38.29 -4.96 2.09
N LEU A 682 37.93 -3.75 2.53
CA LEU A 682 38.13 -2.50 1.79
C LEU A 682 38.68 -1.39 2.68
N ALA A 683 39.42 -0.46 2.08
CA ALA A 683 39.83 0.75 2.77
C ALA A 683 38.60 1.65 3.03
N PRO A 684 38.54 2.39 4.16
CA PRO A 684 37.40 3.27 4.46
C PRO A 684 37.05 4.27 3.35
N ALA A 685 38.04 4.71 2.56
CA ALA A 685 37.84 5.62 1.42
C ALA A 685 37.12 4.99 0.21
N ALA A 686 36.95 3.66 0.18
CA ALA A 686 36.21 2.94 -0.86
C ALA A 686 34.78 2.57 -0.42
N LEU A 687 34.37 2.99 0.78
CA LEU A 687 33.02 2.78 1.30
C LEU A 687 32.08 3.91 0.88
N THR A 688 30.80 3.65 1.03
CA THR A 688 29.70 4.59 0.80
C THR A 688 28.98 4.83 2.12
N LEU A 689 28.66 6.08 2.42
CA LEU A 689 27.75 6.48 3.51
C LEU A 689 26.48 7.05 2.87
N SER A 690 25.32 6.54 3.24
CA SER A 690 24.02 6.99 2.72
C SER A 690 23.02 7.28 3.82
N VAL A 691 22.05 8.14 3.53
CA VAL A 691 20.86 8.34 4.36
C VAL A 691 19.84 7.26 4.01
N VAL A 692 19.34 6.55 5.03
CA VAL A 692 18.36 5.46 4.90
C VAL A 692 16.95 5.98 5.15
N SER A 693 16.78 6.87 6.13
CA SER A 693 15.49 7.47 6.48
C SER A 693 15.68 8.84 7.15
N GLY A 694 14.60 9.60 7.24
CA GLY A 694 14.60 10.91 7.91
C GLY A 694 15.19 12.07 7.10
N ASP A 695 15.32 11.93 5.78
CA ASP A 695 15.71 13.04 4.88
C ASP A 695 14.49 13.86 4.43
N ALA A 696 14.74 15.08 3.95
CA ALA A 696 13.79 16.03 3.37
C ALA A 696 12.56 16.32 4.26
N GLN A 697 12.77 16.35 5.58
CA GLN A 697 11.71 16.60 6.54
C GLN A 697 11.34 18.09 6.62
N SER A 698 10.14 18.39 7.14
CA SER A 698 9.77 19.74 7.54
C SER A 698 9.36 19.77 9.00
N GLY A 699 9.64 20.86 9.70
CA GLY A 699 9.32 21.00 11.12
C GLY A 699 9.27 22.44 11.58
N SER A 700 8.80 22.65 12.80
CA SER A 700 8.82 23.97 13.42
C SER A 700 10.25 24.32 13.88
N PRO A 701 10.63 25.62 13.89
CA PRO A 701 11.86 26.05 14.54
C PRO A 701 11.97 25.56 15.99
N ARG A 702 13.17 25.14 16.40
CA ARG A 702 13.53 24.63 17.74
C ARG A 702 12.87 23.32 18.17
N GLU A 703 12.20 22.61 17.27
CA GLU A 703 11.60 21.31 17.56
C GLU A 703 12.40 20.15 16.96
N ALA A 704 12.29 18.98 17.58
CA ALA A 704 12.78 17.74 17.01
C ALA A 704 11.92 17.37 15.79
N LEU A 705 12.59 16.95 14.72
CA LEU A 705 11.91 16.40 13.56
C LEU A 705 11.17 15.11 13.93
N PRO A 706 10.03 14.84 13.28
CA PRO A 706 9.16 13.71 13.64
C PRO A 706 9.81 12.35 13.41
N GLU A 707 10.64 12.21 12.37
CA GLU A 707 11.34 10.96 12.04
C GLU A 707 12.83 11.05 12.40
N PRO A 708 13.40 10.06 13.11
CA PRO A 708 14.84 9.95 13.28
C PRO A 708 15.57 9.84 11.94
N VAL A 709 16.80 10.37 11.87
CA VAL A 709 17.67 10.19 10.70
C VAL A 709 18.45 8.89 10.88
N ALA A 710 18.27 7.94 9.97
CA ALA A 710 19.08 6.74 9.91
C ALA A 710 20.12 6.85 8.80
N LEU A 711 21.36 6.44 9.08
CA LEU A 711 22.46 6.41 8.12
C LEU A 711 23.02 4.99 8.02
N ARG A 712 23.60 4.64 6.87
CA ARG A 712 24.23 3.31 6.68
C ARG A 712 25.55 3.40 5.92
N VAL A 713 26.52 2.59 6.36
CA VAL A 713 27.81 2.42 5.69
C VAL A 713 27.84 1.08 4.96
N THR A 714 28.06 1.14 3.65
CA THR A 714 28.15 -0.03 2.78
C THR A 714 29.33 0.08 1.80
N ASP A 715 29.53 -0.93 0.95
CA ASP A 715 30.39 -0.84 -0.23
C ASP A 715 29.59 -0.92 -1.54
N GLY A 716 30.29 -1.08 -2.67
CA GLY A 716 29.67 -1.27 -3.99
C GLY A 716 28.87 -2.56 -4.15
N ASN A 717 29.02 -3.53 -3.23
CA ASN A 717 28.20 -4.73 -3.14
C ASN A 717 27.03 -4.60 -2.15
N LEU A 718 26.83 -3.38 -1.60
CA LEU A 718 25.85 -3.08 -0.56
C LEU A 718 26.06 -3.88 0.73
N LEU A 719 27.25 -4.43 0.94
CA LEU A 719 27.56 -5.16 2.17
C LEU A 719 27.65 -4.20 3.34
N PRO A 720 27.05 -4.51 4.51
CA PRO A 720 27.14 -3.67 5.69
C PRO A 720 28.55 -3.71 6.30
N TYR A 721 29.05 -2.56 6.76
CA TYR A 721 30.31 -2.44 7.50
C TYR A 721 30.05 -2.03 8.94
N ALA A 722 30.22 -2.96 9.87
CA ALA A 722 30.12 -2.73 11.30
C ALA A 722 31.38 -2.09 11.87
N GLY A 723 31.25 -1.38 12.99
CA GLY A 723 32.40 -0.82 13.72
C GLY A 723 33.01 0.45 13.10
N ILE A 724 32.32 1.09 12.15
CA ILE A 724 32.78 2.32 11.50
C ILE A 724 32.33 3.53 12.31
N ALA A 725 33.27 4.37 12.74
CA ALA A 725 32.97 5.61 13.42
C ALA A 725 32.48 6.70 12.44
N VAL A 726 31.35 7.32 12.77
CA VAL A 726 30.71 8.40 11.99
C VAL A 726 30.58 9.64 12.87
N THR A 727 30.93 10.78 12.29
CA THR A 727 30.81 12.12 12.91
C THR A 727 29.71 12.92 12.21
N ILE A 728 28.86 13.60 12.96
CA ILE A 728 27.66 14.28 12.44
C ILE A 728 27.65 15.75 12.87
N GLU A 729 27.40 16.65 11.92
CA GLU A 729 27.30 18.09 12.13
C GLU A 729 26.03 18.63 11.47
N ALA A 730 25.30 19.53 12.15
CA ALA A 730 24.12 20.19 11.60
C ALA A 730 24.34 21.71 11.45
N SER A 731 23.73 22.31 10.42
CA SER A 731 23.83 23.74 10.13
C SER A 731 22.91 24.60 11.02
N GLY A 732 23.09 25.93 10.98
CA GLY A 732 22.07 26.88 11.48
C GLY A 732 21.76 26.80 12.98
N GLY A 733 22.67 26.24 13.79
CA GLY A 733 22.45 26.03 15.23
C GLY A 733 21.55 24.85 15.58
N ALA A 734 21.12 24.06 14.59
CA ALA A 734 20.42 22.79 14.80
C ALA A 734 21.29 21.80 15.60
N GLN A 735 20.65 20.88 16.32
CA GLN A 735 21.30 19.91 17.21
C GLN A 735 21.02 18.48 16.74
N VAL A 736 21.99 17.60 16.93
CA VAL A 736 21.89 16.17 16.65
C VAL A 736 22.29 15.36 17.87
N SER A 737 21.60 14.24 18.12
CA SER A 737 21.91 13.35 19.23
C SER A 737 21.77 11.88 18.82
N PRO A 738 22.86 11.09 18.85
CA PRO A 738 24.24 11.48 19.16
C PRO A 738 24.94 12.21 17.99
N ALA A 739 25.95 13.04 18.28
CA ALA A 739 26.78 13.70 17.25
C ALA A 739 27.96 12.84 16.75
N GLN A 740 28.22 11.71 17.42
CA GLN A 740 29.18 10.68 17.00
C GLN A 740 28.60 9.32 17.33
N ALA A 741 28.70 8.37 16.40
CA ALA A 741 28.20 7.01 16.57
C ALA A 741 29.11 6.01 15.84
N VAL A 742 28.98 4.74 16.19
CA VAL A 742 29.66 3.63 15.53
C VAL A 742 28.61 2.73 14.91
N THR A 743 28.81 2.31 13.66
CA THR A 743 27.86 1.45 12.95
C THR A 743 27.68 0.10 13.65
N ASP A 744 26.43 -0.34 13.71
CA ASP A 744 26.06 -1.67 14.19
C ASP A 744 26.38 -2.78 13.17
N ARG A 745 25.93 -4.01 13.44
CA ARG A 745 26.14 -5.18 12.56
C ARG A 745 25.55 -5.01 11.15
N ASP A 746 24.50 -4.19 11.01
CA ASP A 746 23.82 -3.93 9.74
C ASP A 746 24.40 -2.69 9.04
N GLY A 747 25.50 -2.15 9.58
CA GLY A 747 26.20 -0.97 9.10
C GLY A 747 25.45 0.33 9.41
N ARG A 748 24.48 0.32 10.34
CA ARG A 748 23.56 1.43 10.58
C ARG A 748 23.88 2.23 11.84
N ILE A 749 23.47 3.50 11.83
CA ILE A 749 23.34 4.36 13.00
C ILE A 749 22.05 5.17 12.90
N GLU A 750 21.47 5.53 14.04
CA GLU A 750 20.27 6.38 14.12
C GLU A 750 20.54 7.58 15.04
N LEU A 751 19.94 8.72 14.71
CA LEU A 751 20.06 9.96 15.48
C LEU A 751 18.77 10.79 15.44
N LEU A 752 18.55 11.58 16.48
CA LEU A 752 17.50 12.59 16.54
C LEU A 752 18.04 13.94 16.06
N TRP A 753 17.27 14.64 15.24
CA TRP A 753 17.64 15.96 14.68
C TRP A 753 16.64 17.03 15.12
N THR A 754 17.12 18.07 15.82
CA THR A 754 16.35 19.23 16.28
C THR A 754 16.73 20.48 15.48
N LEU A 755 15.74 21.15 14.87
CA LEU A 755 15.97 22.33 14.02
C LEU A 755 16.44 23.55 14.82
N GLY A 756 17.10 24.47 14.13
CA GLY A 756 17.52 25.76 14.70
C GLY A 756 16.36 26.73 14.90
N ALA A 757 16.68 27.96 15.30
CA ALA A 757 15.67 28.99 15.60
C ALA A 757 15.12 29.72 14.36
N ASP A 758 15.84 29.68 13.25
CA ASP A 758 15.52 30.44 12.04
C ASP A 758 14.69 29.61 11.06
N LEU A 759 13.88 30.28 10.25
CA LEU A 759 13.13 29.64 9.16
C LEU A 759 14.05 29.34 7.96
N GLY A 760 13.65 28.35 7.15
CA GLY A 760 14.33 27.95 5.92
C GLY A 760 15.11 26.64 6.03
N ALA A 761 15.96 26.39 5.05
CA ALA A 761 16.63 25.11 4.87
C ALA A 761 17.78 24.86 5.87
N TYR A 762 17.82 23.64 6.41
CA TYR A 762 18.86 23.08 7.25
C TYR A 762 19.49 21.87 6.56
N THR A 763 20.79 21.69 6.79
CA THR A 763 21.56 20.53 6.33
C THR A 763 22.23 19.84 7.50
N LEU A 764 22.17 18.52 7.52
CA LEU A 764 22.95 17.64 8.37
C LEU A 764 24.00 16.96 7.50
N THR A 765 25.28 17.06 7.86
CA THR A 765 26.38 16.36 7.18
C THR A 765 26.99 15.31 8.09
N ALA A 766 26.98 14.06 7.64
CA ALA A 766 27.63 12.94 8.31
C ALA A 766 28.89 12.53 7.54
N ARG A 767 29.98 12.18 8.25
CA ARG A 767 31.27 11.81 7.66
C ARG A 767 31.90 10.63 8.39
N LEU A 768 32.55 9.73 7.65
CA LEU A 768 33.37 8.69 8.27
C LEU A 768 34.59 9.33 8.96
N ALA A 769 34.88 8.93 10.21
CA ALA A 769 35.96 9.52 10.99
C ALA A 769 37.34 9.33 10.33
N ASP A 770 37.60 8.13 9.80
CA ASP A 770 38.88 7.77 9.16
C ASP A 770 38.92 8.05 7.65
N ALA A 771 37.80 8.49 7.06
CA ALA A 771 37.71 8.91 5.66
C ALA A 771 36.69 10.05 5.46
N PRO A 772 36.98 11.28 5.92
CA PRO A 772 35.99 12.37 5.92
C PRO A 772 35.46 12.80 4.55
N ALA A 773 36.14 12.39 3.46
CA ALA A 773 35.66 12.59 2.09
C ALA A 773 34.41 11.76 1.78
N VAL A 774 34.24 10.61 2.43
CA VAL A 774 33.02 9.79 2.38
C VAL A 774 32.00 10.41 3.32
N ASN A 775 30.96 11.02 2.75
CA ASN A 775 29.96 11.77 3.49
C ASN A 775 28.56 11.56 2.92
N ALA A 776 27.56 11.83 3.76
CA ALA A 776 26.15 11.92 3.40
C ALA A 776 25.57 13.24 3.90
N VAL A 777 24.59 13.77 3.18
CA VAL A 777 23.87 14.98 3.56
C VAL A 777 22.38 14.66 3.64
N ALA A 778 21.77 14.98 4.77
CA ALA A 778 20.32 15.04 4.92
C ALA A 778 19.87 16.50 5.00
N THR A 779 18.63 16.76 4.61
CA THR A 779 18.03 18.09 4.51
C THR A 779 16.74 18.16 5.32
N ALA A 780 16.45 19.36 5.83
CA ALA A 780 15.17 19.66 6.45
C ALA A 780 14.81 21.13 6.22
N ASP A 781 13.53 21.49 6.29
CA ASP A 781 13.07 22.87 6.20
C ASP A 781 12.28 23.29 7.44
N ALA A 782 12.66 24.44 8.02
CA ALA A 782 11.88 25.09 9.06
C ALA A 782 10.86 26.05 8.42
N ALA A 783 9.60 25.61 8.28
CA ALA A 783 8.55 26.39 7.62
C ALA A 783 7.56 27.02 8.63
N GLY A 784 7.24 28.31 8.44
CA GLY A 784 6.21 29.04 9.19
C GLY A 784 5.98 30.45 8.61
N VAL A 785 4.75 30.75 8.15
CA VAL A 785 4.41 32.07 7.57
C VAL A 785 3.76 32.93 8.64
N ARG A 786 4.30 34.14 8.90
CA ARG A 786 3.63 35.12 9.77
C ARG A 786 2.24 35.47 9.23
N PRO A 787 1.24 35.73 10.09
CA PRO A 787 -0.10 36.05 9.61
C PRO A 787 -0.08 37.33 8.78
N SER A 788 -0.63 37.26 7.57
CA SER A 788 -0.73 38.39 6.65
C SER A 788 -2.14 38.51 6.09
N PHE A 789 -2.69 39.70 6.20
CA PHE A 789 -4.01 40.08 5.71
C PHE A 789 -4.05 41.59 5.47
N SER A 790 -5.07 42.06 4.76
CA SER A 790 -5.23 43.48 4.43
C SER A 790 -6.56 44.00 4.93
N ARG A 791 -6.76 45.32 4.89
CA ARG A 791 -8.06 45.91 5.24
C ARG A 791 -9.22 45.33 4.41
N ALA A 792 -9.01 45.14 3.10
CA ALA A 792 -10.02 44.63 2.19
C ALA A 792 -10.41 43.17 2.46
N SER A 793 -9.58 42.42 3.20
CA SER A 793 -9.87 41.02 3.55
C SER A 793 -10.52 40.87 4.93
N VAL A 794 -10.88 41.97 5.58
CA VAL A 794 -11.69 42.00 6.81
C VAL A 794 -13.10 42.45 6.46
N VAL A 795 -14.06 41.54 6.54
CA VAL A 795 -15.43 41.75 6.06
C VAL A 795 -16.46 41.35 7.10
N SER A 796 -17.70 41.84 6.95
CA SER A 796 -18.84 41.30 7.68
C SER A 796 -19.03 39.84 7.31
N ALA A 797 -19.19 38.96 8.32
CA ALA A 797 -19.42 37.53 8.09
C ALA A 797 -20.81 37.24 7.49
N ALA A 798 -21.74 38.21 7.57
CA ALA A 798 -23.08 38.07 7.01
C ALA A 798 -23.13 38.42 5.52
N SER A 799 -22.56 39.56 5.13
CA SER A 799 -22.72 40.09 3.77
C SER A 799 -21.53 39.84 2.84
N PHE A 800 -20.32 39.62 3.36
CA PHE A 800 -19.08 39.53 2.58
C PHE A 800 -18.85 40.68 1.58
N HIS A 801 -19.55 41.81 1.72
CA HIS A 801 -19.47 42.92 0.77
C HIS A 801 -18.08 43.54 0.74
N THR A 802 -17.57 43.75 -0.47
CA THR A 802 -16.34 44.48 -0.80
C THR A 802 -16.59 45.49 -1.94
N ASP A 803 -17.83 45.98 -2.07
CA ASP A 803 -18.25 46.80 -3.21
C ASP A 803 -17.75 48.25 -3.08
N PRO A 804 -16.86 48.71 -3.98
CA PRO A 804 -16.23 50.03 -3.88
C PRO A 804 -17.16 51.21 -4.19
N GLU A 805 -18.39 50.99 -4.67
CA GLU A 805 -19.37 52.07 -4.92
C GLU A 805 -20.37 52.31 -3.77
N ALA A 806 -20.30 51.53 -2.68
CA ALA A 806 -21.05 51.79 -1.45
C ALA A 806 -20.13 52.41 -0.39
N ASP A 807 -20.44 53.62 0.09
CA ASP A 807 -19.71 54.34 1.16
C ASP A 807 -19.75 53.64 2.56
N ASP A 808 -19.85 52.31 2.66
CA ASP A 808 -20.28 51.61 3.87
C ASP A 808 -19.57 50.25 4.14
N GLU A 809 -18.24 50.24 4.20
CA GLU A 809 -17.43 49.06 4.59
C GLU A 809 -17.20 48.91 6.12
N ALA A 810 -17.84 49.71 6.95
CA ALA A 810 -17.57 49.72 8.40
C ALA A 810 -18.03 48.43 9.08
N LEU A 811 -17.39 48.07 10.20
CA LEU A 811 -17.82 46.95 11.03
C LEU A 811 -18.60 47.45 12.25
N GLY A 812 -19.73 46.82 12.54
CA GLY A 812 -20.63 47.20 13.65
C GLY A 812 -20.30 46.47 14.95
N PRO A 813 -20.22 47.16 16.11
CA PRO A 813 -20.07 46.52 17.42
C PRO A 813 -21.08 45.39 17.66
N GLY A 814 -20.60 44.28 18.23
CA GLY A 814 -21.40 43.08 18.48
C GLY A 814 -21.62 42.15 17.28
N GLY A 815 -21.37 42.63 16.05
CA GLY A 815 -21.51 41.86 14.83
C GLY A 815 -20.43 40.79 14.64
N LEU A 816 -20.68 39.86 13.72
CA LEU A 816 -19.73 38.81 13.30
C LEU A 816 -18.93 39.26 12.09
N ALA A 817 -17.62 39.04 12.13
CA ALA A 817 -16.68 39.40 11.07
C ALA A 817 -15.75 38.24 10.70
N SER A 818 -15.24 38.29 9.48
CA SER A 818 -14.27 37.34 8.95
C SER A 818 -12.99 38.06 8.52
N ILE A 819 -11.84 37.44 8.79
CA ILE A 819 -10.53 37.81 8.26
C ILE A 819 -10.11 36.72 7.28
N PHE A 820 -9.80 37.09 6.04
CA PHE A 820 -9.15 36.21 5.07
C PHE A 820 -7.69 36.62 4.88
N GLY A 821 -6.81 35.64 4.68
CA GLY A 821 -5.38 35.91 4.56
C GLY A 821 -4.54 34.66 4.39
N SER A 822 -3.27 34.75 4.74
CA SER A 822 -2.31 33.64 4.72
C SER A 822 -1.56 33.57 6.04
N GLY A 823 -1.21 32.36 6.49
CA GLY A 823 -0.47 32.16 7.74
C GLY A 823 -1.28 32.52 8.99
N LEU A 824 -2.61 32.50 8.91
CA LEU A 824 -3.49 32.89 10.03
C LEU A 824 -3.55 31.85 11.15
N SER A 825 -3.06 30.63 10.91
CA SER A 825 -2.86 29.55 11.88
C SER A 825 -1.71 28.65 11.42
N VAL A 826 -0.97 28.06 12.36
CA VAL A 826 0.04 27.02 12.11
C VAL A 826 -0.52 25.60 12.25
N ALA A 827 -1.64 25.45 12.96
CA ALA A 827 -2.37 24.19 13.10
C ALA A 827 -3.50 24.08 12.07
N GLU A 828 -4.05 22.87 11.89
CA GLU A 828 -5.30 22.65 11.16
C GLU A 828 -6.47 23.49 11.72
N SER A 829 -7.59 23.54 10.99
CA SER A 829 -8.72 24.39 11.37
C SER A 829 -9.37 23.97 12.71
N ALA A 830 -9.72 24.93 13.56
CA ALA A 830 -10.36 24.69 14.85
C ALA A 830 -11.63 25.55 15.03
N GLN A 831 -12.56 25.05 15.84
CA GLN A 831 -13.88 25.66 16.10
C GLN A 831 -14.14 25.83 17.59
N ALA A 832 -14.88 26.87 17.95
CA ALA A 832 -15.38 27.04 19.31
C ALA A 832 -16.51 26.04 19.59
N VAL A 833 -16.42 25.32 20.71
CA VAL A 833 -17.39 24.28 21.11
C VAL A 833 -18.22 24.66 22.34
N SER A 834 -18.03 25.86 22.88
CA SER A 834 -18.76 26.36 24.05
C SER A 834 -19.00 27.86 23.98
N LEU A 835 -20.04 28.32 24.67
CA LEU A 835 -20.25 29.72 25.03
C LEU A 835 -19.91 29.90 26.52
N PRO A 836 -19.28 31.02 26.93
CA PRO A 836 -18.91 32.18 26.11
C PRO A 836 -17.80 31.83 25.10
N LEU A 837 -17.79 32.50 23.95
CA LEU A 837 -16.81 32.24 22.89
C LEU A 837 -15.36 32.43 23.39
N PRO A 838 -14.42 31.53 23.05
CA PRO A 838 -13.04 31.61 23.51
C PRO A 838 -12.30 32.81 22.89
N ARG A 839 -11.41 33.46 23.65
CA ARG A 839 -10.56 34.57 23.16
C ARG A 839 -9.22 34.12 22.58
N GLU A 840 -8.95 32.83 22.66
CA GLU A 840 -7.83 32.14 22.04
C GLU A 840 -8.31 30.76 21.57
N LEU A 841 -7.98 30.39 20.33
CA LEU A 841 -8.39 29.13 19.73
C LEU A 841 -7.23 28.59 18.89
N ALA A 842 -6.79 27.36 19.15
CA ALA A 842 -5.63 26.72 18.50
C ALA A 842 -4.34 27.59 18.50
N GLY A 843 -4.08 28.31 19.59
CA GLY A 843 -2.93 29.22 19.72
C GLY A 843 -3.06 30.54 18.94
N VAL A 844 -4.24 30.83 18.37
CA VAL A 844 -4.53 32.06 17.63
C VAL A 844 -5.33 33.04 18.48
N GLN A 845 -4.98 34.33 18.44
CA GLN A 845 -5.78 35.43 18.99
C GLN A 845 -6.02 36.52 17.95
N VAL A 846 -7.23 37.09 17.92
CA VAL A 846 -7.51 38.36 17.21
C VAL A 846 -7.61 39.46 18.26
N ARG A 847 -6.79 40.51 18.15
CA ARG A 847 -6.80 41.66 19.06
C ARG A 847 -7.40 42.87 18.36
N VAL A 848 -8.45 43.45 18.95
CA VAL A 848 -9.11 44.68 18.51
C VAL A 848 -8.76 45.78 19.52
N ASN A 849 -8.06 46.83 19.09
CA ASN A 849 -7.53 47.89 19.98
C ASN A 849 -6.74 47.32 21.19
N GLY A 850 -6.01 46.22 20.97
CA GLY A 850 -5.24 45.52 22.00
C GLY A 850 -6.03 44.55 22.88
N VAL A 851 -7.36 44.47 22.73
CA VAL A 851 -8.23 43.54 23.50
C VAL A 851 -8.54 42.31 22.67
N ALA A 852 -8.38 41.11 23.25
CA ALA A 852 -8.67 39.85 22.55
C ALA A 852 -10.18 39.69 22.29
N ALA A 853 -10.54 39.51 21.03
CA ALA A 853 -11.91 39.31 20.57
C ALA A 853 -12.32 37.82 20.66
N PRO A 854 -13.60 37.51 20.91
CA PRO A 854 -14.07 36.13 20.92
C PRO A 854 -14.06 35.49 19.53
N LEU A 855 -13.61 34.25 19.43
CA LEU A 855 -13.37 33.50 18.18
C LEU A 855 -14.42 32.41 17.98
N LEU A 856 -14.89 32.27 16.75
CA LEU A 856 -15.81 31.22 16.33
C LEU A 856 -15.07 30.10 15.56
N PHE A 857 -14.10 30.49 14.73
CA PHE A 857 -13.38 29.59 13.84
C PHE A 857 -11.99 30.14 13.48
N VAL A 858 -11.00 29.26 13.35
CA VAL A 858 -9.66 29.59 12.87
C VAL A 858 -9.17 28.54 11.86
N SER A 859 -8.46 28.95 10.84
CA SER A 859 -7.75 28.09 9.87
C SER A 859 -6.54 28.84 9.31
N PRO A 860 -5.63 28.17 8.57
CA PRO A 860 -4.50 28.86 7.94
C PRO A 860 -4.88 30.02 7.01
N GLY A 861 -6.11 30.03 6.46
CA GLY A 861 -6.59 31.03 5.50
C GLY A 861 -7.75 31.91 5.97
N GLN A 862 -8.40 31.61 7.11
CA GLN A 862 -9.58 32.33 7.56
C GLN A 862 -9.74 32.33 9.09
N ILE A 863 -10.18 33.46 9.66
CA ILE A 863 -10.62 33.58 11.06
C ILE A 863 -12.02 34.20 11.10
N ASN A 864 -12.93 33.64 11.90
CA ASN A 864 -14.23 34.24 12.21
C ASN A 864 -14.29 34.64 13.69
N PHE A 865 -14.73 35.86 13.96
CA PHE A 865 -14.71 36.42 15.32
C PHE A 865 -15.89 37.38 15.54
N GLN A 866 -16.24 37.62 16.80
CA GLN A 866 -17.21 38.63 17.18
C GLN A 866 -16.51 39.96 17.47
N ILE A 867 -17.02 41.04 16.89
CA ILE A 867 -16.58 42.40 17.21
C ILE A 867 -17.09 42.75 18.61
N PRO A 868 -16.24 43.22 19.56
CA PRO A 868 -16.70 43.57 20.89
C PRO A 868 -17.80 44.65 20.90
N PHE A 869 -18.84 44.47 21.72
CA PHE A 869 -19.89 45.47 21.94
C PHE A 869 -19.36 46.75 22.59
N GLU A 870 -18.27 46.66 23.35
CA GLU A 870 -17.62 47.78 24.03
C GLU A 870 -16.81 48.67 23.08
N LEU A 871 -16.70 48.29 21.81
CA LEU A 871 -15.93 49.03 20.81
C LEU A 871 -16.53 50.43 20.60
N SER A 872 -15.68 51.45 20.65
CA SER A 872 -16.05 52.85 20.45
C SER A 872 -15.06 53.55 19.51
N GLY A 873 -15.49 54.67 18.92
CA GLY A 873 -14.73 55.39 17.91
C GLY A 873 -15.05 54.96 16.48
N SER A 874 -14.40 55.60 15.50
CA SER A 874 -14.66 55.39 14.08
C SER A 874 -13.64 54.49 13.37
N ILE A 875 -12.56 54.09 14.07
CA ILE A 875 -11.49 53.21 13.55
C ILE A 875 -11.04 52.26 14.68
N ALA A 876 -10.82 50.98 14.37
CA ALA A 876 -10.18 50.00 15.25
C ALA A 876 -8.91 49.40 14.64
N HIS A 877 -7.95 49.07 15.50
CA HIS A 877 -6.65 48.47 15.15
C HIS A 877 -6.70 46.95 15.37
N LEU A 878 -6.49 46.18 14.30
CA LEU A 878 -6.59 44.72 14.29
C LEU A 878 -5.21 44.07 14.16
N VAL A 879 -4.90 43.10 15.02
CA VAL A 879 -3.69 42.27 14.97
C VAL A 879 -4.05 40.80 15.17
N VAL A 880 -3.48 39.91 14.36
CA VAL A 880 -3.57 38.45 14.53
C VAL A 880 -2.27 37.94 15.13
N HIS A 881 -2.37 37.22 16.25
CA HIS A 881 -1.25 36.56 16.91
C HIS A 881 -1.29 35.05 16.64
N THR A 882 -0.16 34.45 16.26
CA THR A 882 0.03 32.99 16.16
C THR A 882 1.38 32.59 16.79
N PRO A 883 1.66 31.29 16.98
CA PRO A 883 2.99 30.83 17.41
C PRO A 883 4.14 31.27 16.48
N ALA A 884 3.85 31.52 15.19
CA ALA A 884 4.83 32.05 14.22
C ALA A 884 5.09 33.56 14.37
N GLY A 885 4.31 34.25 15.21
CA GLY A 885 4.44 35.69 15.53
C GLY A 885 3.20 36.52 15.19
N ASP A 886 3.26 37.82 15.51
CA ASP A 886 2.20 38.79 15.20
C ASP A 886 2.17 39.18 13.71
N SER A 887 0.97 39.51 13.23
CA SER A 887 0.76 40.24 11.97
C SER A 887 1.15 41.71 12.06
N GLU A 888 1.19 42.39 10.91
CA GLU A 888 1.10 43.85 10.86
C GLU A 888 -0.26 44.34 11.40
N THR A 889 -0.32 45.58 11.88
CA THR A 889 -1.57 46.21 12.34
C THR A 889 -2.42 46.66 11.16
N VAL A 890 -3.69 46.25 11.12
CA VAL A 890 -4.66 46.65 10.09
C VAL A 890 -5.76 47.53 10.69
N ASN A 891 -6.01 48.70 10.08
CA ASN A 891 -7.00 49.67 10.56
C ASN A 891 -8.36 49.46 9.88
N ILE A 892 -9.42 49.18 10.65
CA ILE A 892 -10.79 48.97 10.16
C ILE A 892 -11.72 50.12 10.58
N PRO A 893 -12.49 50.74 9.66
CA PRO A 893 -13.59 51.64 10.02
C PRO A 893 -14.66 50.95 10.85
N VAL A 894 -15.22 51.68 11.80
CA VAL A 894 -16.25 51.22 12.74
C VAL A 894 -17.43 52.18 12.66
N ALA A 895 -18.64 51.62 12.64
CA ALA A 895 -19.87 52.39 12.65
C ALA A 895 -20.85 51.82 13.67
N THR A 896 -21.78 52.64 14.15
CA THR A 896 -22.76 52.23 15.17
C THR A 896 -23.64 51.07 14.70
N VAL A 897 -24.01 51.04 13.42
CA VAL A 897 -24.70 49.91 12.78
C VAL A 897 -24.10 49.63 11.39
N GLN A 898 -24.02 48.34 11.06
CA GLN A 898 -23.73 47.86 9.71
C GLN A 898 -24.54 46.57 9.47
N PRO A 899 -25.82 46.70 9.09
CA PRO A 899 -26.67 45.53 8.89
C PRO A 899 -26.15 44.62 7.78
N GLY A 900 -26.20 43.31 7.99
CA GLY A 900 -25.91 42.30 6.97
C GLY A 900 -26.82 41.09 7.14
N LEU A 901 -27.42 40.61 6.06
CA LEU A 901 -28.18 39.36 6.00
C LEU A 901 -27.25 38.22 5.58
N PHE A 902 -27.28 37.12 6.32
CA PHE A 902 -26.57 35.91 5.89
C PHE A 902 -27.23 35.34 4.63
N PHE A 903 -26.44 34.77 3.72
CA PHE A 903 -26.93 34.20 2.47
C PHE A 903 -25.98 33.12 1.92
N ASP A 904 -26.49 32.35 0.98
CA ASP A 904 -25.70 31.45 0.14
C ASP A 904 -25.09 32.21 -1.03
N GLY A 905 -23.76 32.29 -1.07
CA GLY A 905 -23.04 33.03 -2.11
C GLY A 905 -23.12 32.44 -3.51
N GLY A 906 -23.53 31.18 -3.68
CA GLY A 906 -23.68 30.53 -4.99
C GLY A 906 -25.05 30.75 -5.62
N THR A 907 -26.08 30.88 -4.80
CA THR A 907 -27.48 30.96 -5.21
C THR A 907 -28.12 32.31 -4.90
N GLY A 908 -27.49 33.15 -4.07
CA GLY A 908 -27.99 34.47 -3.64
C GLY A 908 -29.07 34.42 -2.55
N LEU A 909 -29.37 33.21 -2.09
CA LEU A 909 -30.50 32.82 -1.26
C LEU A 909 -30.26 33.15 0.23
N GLY A 910 -31.15 33.89 0.89
CA GLY A 910 -30.97 34.37 2.27
C GLY A 910 -31.09 33.30 3.38
N ALA A 911 -30.35 33.42 4.48
CA ALA A 911 -30.53 32.58 5.67
C ALA A 911 -31.87 32.91 6.37
N ILE A 912 -32.94 32.39 5.79
CA ILE A 912 -34.33 32.66 6.12
C ILE A 912 -34.98 31.32 6.43
N VAL A 913 -35.74 31.25 7.51
CA VAL A 913 -36.52 30.07 7.88
C VAL A 913 -37.94 30.49 8.23
N TYR A 914 -38.88 29.57 8.21
CA TYR A 914 -40.20 29.82 8.79
C TYR A 914 -40.07 29.98 10.29
N SER A 915 -40.66 31.05 10.86
CA SER A 915 -40.59 31.30 12.30
C SER A 915 -41.28 30.21 13.14
N ALA A 916 -42.14 29.39 12.53
CA ALA A 916 -42.92 28.36 13.20
C ALA A 916 -42.17 27.03 13.38
N ASP A 917 -41.39 26.60 12.38
CA ASP A 917 -40.82 25.24 12.33
C ASP A 917 -39.33 25.18 11.96
N GLY A 918 -38.70 26.32 11.61
CA GLY A 918 -37.28 26.37 11.27
C GLY A 918 -36.92 25.78 9.91
N LEU A 919 -37.90 25.37 9.10
CA LEU A 919 -37.66 24.91 7.73
C LEU A 919 -37.25 26.08 6.84
N SER A 920 -36.38 25.82 5.86
CA SER A 920 -35.99 26.83 4.89
C SER A 920 -37.03 26.96 3.76
N PRO A 921 -37.32 28.20 3.30
CA PRO A 921 -38.05 28.46 2.07
C PRO A 921 -37.45 27.83 0.79
N TRP A 922 -36.22 27.28 0.84
CA TRP A 922 -35.63 26.49 -0.25
C TRP A 922 -36.37 25.20 -0.52
N ASN A 923 -36.73 24.49 0.54
CA ASN A 923 -37.37 23.18 0.44
C ASN A 923 -38.87 23.32 0.19
N ARG A 924 -39.44 24.48 0.54
CA ARG A 924 -40.83 24.85 0.35
C ARG A 924 -40.89 26.37 0.18
N PRO A 925 -41.15 26.92 -1.01
CA PRO A 925 -41.26 28.37 -1.19
C PRO A 925 -42.34 28.99 -0.28
N ALA A 926 -42.10 30.22 0.20
CA ALA A 926 -42.97 30.92 1.14
C ALA A 926 -44.27 31.41 0.48
N ARG A 927 -45.33 31.56 1.26
CA ARG A 927 -46.64 32.05 0.80
C ARG A 927 -46.94 33.41 1.41
N ALA A 928 -47.71 34.21 0.69
CA ALA A 928 -48.22 35.49 1.18
C ALA A 928 -48.87 35.34 2.57
N GLY A 929 -48.55 36.25 3.49
CA GLY A 929 -49.04 36.22 4.87
C GLY A 929 -48.30 35.30 5.84
N GLU A 930 -47.33 34.47 5.40
CA GLU A 930 -46.52 33.64 6.29
C GLU A 930 -45.48 34.45 7.09
N TYR A 931 -45.05 33.90 8.23
CA TYR A 931 -44.05 34.51 9.11
C TYR A 931 -42.68 33.87 8.90
N LEU A 932 -41.69 34.70 8.61
CA LEU A 932 -40.31 34.30 8.37
C LEU A 932 -39.38 34.89 9.43
N ALA A 933 -38.36 34.13 9.81
CA ALA A 933 -37.23 34.55 10.60
C ALA A 933 -36.01 34.71 9.68
N LEU A 934 -35.49 35.93 9.60
CA LEU A 934 -34.27 36.27 8.86
C LEU A 934 -33.10 36.34 9.83
N TYR A 935 -31.99 35.69 9.47
CA TYR A 935 -30.76 35.74 10.25
C TYR A 935 -29.78 36.78 9.71
N ALA A 936 -29.27 37.60 10.62
CA ALA A 936 -28.50 38.79 10.29
C ALA A 936 -27.38 39.06 11.30
N SER A 937 -26.53 40.04 11.01
CA SER A 937 -25.53 40.56 11.95
C SER A 937 -25.38 42.08 11.82
N GLY A 938 -24.85 42.72 12.86
CA GLY A 938 -24.48 44.14 12.83
C GLY A 938 -25.63 45.15 12.91
N LEU A 939 -26.80 44.77 13.44
CA LEU A 939 -27.96 45.66 13.57
C LEU A 939 -27.88 46.67 14.74
N GLY A 940 -26.77 46.69 15.47
CA GLY A 940 -26.54 47.65 16.55
C GLY A 940 -26.97 47.16 17.95
N PRO A 941 -27.02 48.07 18.93
CA PRO A 941 -27.24 47.73 20.33
C PRO A 941 -28.64 47.13 20.57
N VAL A 942 -28.71 46.28 21.60
CA VAL A 942 -29.94 45.60 22.02
C VAL A 942 -30.20 45.76 23.53
N GLN A 943 -31.47 45.65 23.93
CA GLN A 943 -31.94 45.65 25.32
C GLN A 943 -32.72 44.36 25.66
N PRO A 944 -32.41 43.64 26.76
CA PRO A 944 -31.28 43.89 27.66
C PRO A 944 -29.92 43.71 26.97
N ARG A 945 -28.90 44.43 27.44
CA ARG A 945 -27.53 44.33 26.92
C ARG A 945 -26.93 42.94 27.16
N THR A 946 -26.35 42.34 26.12
CA THR A 946 -25.59 41.09 26.17
C THR A 946 -24.09 41.39 26.19
N GLU A 947 -23.30 40.66 26.99
CA GLU A 947 -21.85 40.83 27.01
C GLU A 947 -21.17 40.20 25.77
N THR A 948 -20.01 40.74 25.39
CA THR A 948 -19.21 40.24 24.26
C THR A 948 -18.80 38.78 24.47
N GLY A 949 -19.14 37.91 23.51
CA GLY A 949 -18.86 36.48 23.51
C GLY A 949 -19.95 35.62 24.17
N GLU A 950 -20.90 36.22 24.89
CA GLU A 950 -21.96 35.50 25.60
C GLU A 950 -23.13 35.09 24.70
N ALA A 951 -23.83 34.06 25.15
CA ALA A 951 -25.10 33.65 24.55
C ALA A 951 -26.18 34.72 24.79
N ALA A 952 -26.95 35.07 23.76
CA ALA A 952 -28.10 35.94 23.92
C ALA A 952 -29.18 35.31 24.82
N PRO A 953 -29.85 36.08 25.70
CA PRO A 953 -30.82 35.53 26.64
C PRO A 953 -32.03 34.91 25.93
N SER A 954 -32.48 33.75 26.42
CA SER A 954 -33.66 33.04 25.90
C SER A 954 -34.94 33.31 26.71
N LEU A 955 -34.81 33.79 27.95
CA LEU A 955 -35.95 34.07 28.84
C LEU A 955 -36.52 35.48 28.67
N ILE A 956 -35.65 36.48 28.49
CA ILE A 956 -36.03 37.86 28.17
C ILE A 956 -35.38 38.16 26.83
N LEU A 957 -36.17 38.03 25.76
CA LEU A 957 -35.68 38.26 24.41
C LEU A 957 -35.12 39.67 24.29
N SER A 958 -33.90 39.77 23.76
CA SER A 958 -33.30 41.06 23.44
C SER A 958 -34.09 41.76 22.33
N GLN A 959 -34.18 43.08 22.38
CA GLN A 959 -34.79 43.89 21.33
C GLN A 959 -33.77 44.90 20.83
N ASN A 960 -33.70 45.11 19.52
CA ASN A 960 -32.91 46.19 18.94
C ASN A 960 -33.36 47.54 19.49
N GLU A 961 -32.40 48.36 19.93
CA GLU A 961 -32.69 49.72 20.41
C GLU A 961 -33.05 50.66 19.26
N LEU A 962 -32.44 50.44 18.10
CA LEU A 962 -32.68 51.21 16.89
C LEU A 962 -33.79 50.54 16.06
N PRO A 963 -34.72 51.32 15.46
CA PRO A 963 -35.76 50.76 14.60
C PRO A 963 -35.17 49.99 13.43
N VAL A 964 -35.62 48.73 13.28
CA VAL A 964 -35.28 47.87 12.15
C VAL A 964 -36.47 47.81 11.19
N ALA A 965 -36.22 47.92 9.90
CA ALA A 965 -37.22 47.66 8.87
C ALA A 965 -36.76 46.57 7.90
N VAL A 966 -37.73 45.84 7.36
CA VAL A 966 -37.53 44.86 6.29
C VAL A 966 -37.98 45.49 4.98
N LEU A 967 -37.16 45.38 3.94
CA LEU A 967 -37.46 45.86 2.60
C LEU A 967 -37.66 44.64 1.70
N ILE A 968 -38.84 44.47 1.10
CA ILE A 968 -39.12 43.43 0.09
C ILE A 968 -39.40 44.13 -1.24
N ASP A 969 -38.51 43.99 -2.22
CA ASP A 969 -38.57 44.72 -3.51
C ASP A 969 -38.77 46.24 -3.34
N GLY A 970 -38.20 46.81 -2.28
CA GLY A 970 -38.34 48.23 -1.92
C GLY A 970 -39.59 48.59 -1.12
N LEU A 971 -40.55 47.66 -0.93
CA LEU A 971 -41.65 47.84 0.01
C LEU A 971 -41.14 47.72 1.45
N ARG A 972 -41.33 48.77 2.24
CA ARG A 972 -40.95 48.80 3.66
C ARG A 972 -42.01 48.12 4.52
N LEU A 973 -41.57 47.17 5.34
CA LEU A 973 -42.34 46.42 6.32
C LEU A 973 -41.73 46.58 7.70
N ASP A 974 -42.59 46.71 8.71
CA ASP A 974 -42.18 46.70 10.12
C ASP A 974 -42.09 45.24 10.60
N PRO A 975 -40.95 44.80 11.16
CA PRO A 975 -40.82 43.45 11.68
C PRO A 975 -41.64 43.29 12.97
N VAL A 976 -42.10 42.05 13.20
CA VAL A 976 -42.80 41.66 14.43
C VAL A 976 -41.83 41.46 15.59
N TYR A 977 -40.58 41.13 15.28
CA TYR A 977 -39.49 41.06 16.24
C TYR A 977 -38.16 41.38 15.56
N ALA A 978 -37.26 42.09 16.27
CA ALA A 978 -35.87 42.24 15.88
C ALA A 978 -35.01 42.27 17.15
N GLY A 979 -34.03 41.36 17.24
CA GLY A 979 -33.14 41.21 18.39
C GLY A 979 -32.02 40.21 18.11
N LEU A 980 -31.16 39.96 19.10
CA LEU A 980 -30.25 38.80 19.04
C LEU A 980 -31.06 37.50 19.03
N ALA A 981 -30.56 36.53 18.27
CA ALA A 981 -31.08 35.17 18.22
C ALA A 981 -30.75 34.47 19.55
N PRO A 982 -31.74 33.96 20.31
CA PRO A 982 -31.51 33.29 21.58
C PRO A 982 -30.47 32.18 21.51
N SER A 983 -29.63 32.07 22.54
CA SER A 983 -28.57 31.05 22.65
C SER A 983 -27.39 31.20 21.67
N PHE A 984 -27.35 32.26 20.86
CA PHE A 984 -26.21 32.56 19.97
C PHE A 984 -25.46 33.81 20.42
N ALA A 985 -24.18 33.89 20.08
CA ALA A 985 -23.36 35.10 20.23
C ALA A 985 -23.25 35.82 18.88
N GLY A 986 -23.59 37.12 18.84
CA GLY A 986 -23.41 37.98 17.66
C GLY A 986 -24.33 37.71 16.46
N LEU A 987 -25.32 36.82 16.61
CA LEU A 987 -26.35 36.53 15.60
C LEU A 987 -27.64 37.27 15.94
N TRP A 988 -28.21 37.99 14.98
CA TRP A 988 -29.53 38.59 15.08
C TRP A 988 -30.58 37.79 14.33
N GLN A 989 -31.81 37.86 14.84
CA GLN A 989 -33.00 37.32 14.21
C GLN A 989 -34.04 38.43 14.04
N VAL A 990 -34.59 38.54 12.84
CA VAL A 990 -35.68 39.47 12.50
C VAL A 990 -36.88 38.67 12.02
N ASN A 991 -38.01 38.76 12.71
CA ASN A 991 -39.24 38.09 12.30
C ASN A 991 -40.16 39.06 11.57
N VAL A 992 -40.66 38.68 10.40
CA VAL A 992 -41.55 39.52 9.58
C VAL A 992 -42.69 38.69 9.00
N GLN A 993 -43.86 39.30 8.85
CA GLN A 993 -44.97 38.71 8.11
C GLN A 993 -44.92 39.18 6.65
N LEU A 994 -44.99 38.26 5.70
CA LEU A 994 -45.07 38.61 4.28
C LEU A 994 -46.39 39.34 3.95
N PRO A 995 -46.39 40.31 3.01
CA PRO A 995 -47.63 40.97 2.57
C PRO A 995 -48.65 39.96 2.04
N ALA A 996 -49.94 40.21 2.31
CA ALA A 996 -51.02 39.30 1.91
C ALA A 996 -51.24 39.24 0.39
N ASP A 997 -50.72 40.22 -0.34
CA ASP A 997 -50.78 40.38 -1.80
C ASP A 997 -49.41 40.17 -2.48
N LEU A 998 -48.42 39.62 -1.78
CA LEU A 998 -47.10 39.31 -2.36
C LEU A 998 -47.25 38.26 -3.48
N PRO A 999 -46.88 38.56 -4.74
CA PRO A 999 -47.01 37.61 -5.83
C PRO A 999 -46.03 36.43 -5.68
N PRO A 1000 -46.28 35.27 -6.32
CA PRO A 1000 -45.31 34.19 -6.36
C PRO A 1000 -44.11 34.55 -7.24
N GLY A 1001 -42.90 34.20 -6.83
CA GLY A 1001 -41.66 34.43 -7.59
C GLY A 1001 -40.43 34.63 -6.70
N GLU A 1002 -39.39 35.22 -7.29
CA GLU A 1002 -38.18 35.62 -6.57
C GLU A 1002 -38.33 37.07 -6.11
N HIS A 1003 -38.01 37.33 -4.84
CA HIS A 1003 -38.05 38.65 -4.23
C HIS A 1003 -36.71 38.99 -3.60
N HIS A 1004 -36.30 40.26 -3.69
CA HIS A 1004 -35.13 40.75 -3.00
C HIS A 1004 -35.52 41.29 -1.63
N ILE A 1005 -34.89 40.75 -0.58
CA ILE A 1005 -35.11 41.15 0.79
C ILE A 1005 -33.84 41.78 1.37
N ALA A 1006 -34.00 42.93 2.02
CA ALA A 1006 -32.94 43.65 2.71
C ALA A 1006 -33.45 44.17 4.07
N LEU A 1007 -32.53 44.57 4.94
CA LEU A 1007 -32.81 45.23 6.21
C LEU A 1007 -32.35 46.68 6.15
N GLU A 1008 -33.04 47.56 6.86
CA GLU A 1008 -32.63 48.96 7.05
C GLU A 1008 -32.65 49.32 8.54
N VAL A 1009 -31.53 49.87 9.03
CA VAL A 1009 -31.38 50.34 10.43
C VAL A 1009 -30.65 51.69 10.39
N ASP A 1010 -31.23 52.71 11.03
CA ASP A 1010 -30.66 54.07 11.10
C ASP A 1010 -30.21 54.64 9.72
N GLY A 1011 -31.02 54.39 8.69
CA GLY A 1011 -30.74 54.82 7.32
C GLY A 1011 -29.70 54.00 6.56
N ARG A 1012 -29.08 52.98 7.20
CA ARG A 1012 -28.13 52.05 6.57
C ARG A 1012 -28.82 50.76 6.14
N ARG A 1013 -28.51 50.30 4.93
CA ARG A 1013 -29.12 49.09 4.34
C ARG A 1013 -28.15 47.91 4.38
N SER A 1014 -28.69 46.71 4.56
CA SER A 1014 -27.94 45.46 4.36
C SER A 1014 -27.74 45.14 2.88
N ASN A 1015 -26.97 44.09 2.61
CA ASN A 1015 -27.08 43.35 1.37
C ASN A 1015 -28.54 42.93 1.11
N ALA A 1016 -28.92 42.90 -0.16
CA ALA A 1016 -30.15 42.25 -0.59
C ALA A 1016 -29.88 40.77 -0.84
N VAL A 1017 -30.78 39.92 -0.37
CA VAL A 1017 -30.73 38.45 -0.55
C VAL A 1017 -32.03 37.99 -1.20
N LEU A 1018 -32.03 36.82 -1.81
CA LEU A 1018 -33.20 36.27 -2.48
C LEU A 1018 -34.12 35.55 -1.48
N LEU A 1019 -35.42 35.68 -1.71
CA LEU A 1019 -36.51 34.93 -1.08
C LEU A 1019 -37.40 34.34 -2.20
N LEU A 1020 -37.71 33.05 -2.12
CA LEU A 1020 -38.63 32.39 -3.04
C LEU A 1020 -40.04 32.32 -2.45
N THR A 1021 -41.04 32.68 -3.26
CA THR A 1021 -42.45 32.60 -2.91
C THR A 1021 -43.26 31.77 -3.92
N ALA A 1022 -44.32 31.11 -3.46
CA ALA A 1022 -45.24 30.33 -4.28
C ALA A 1022 -46.71 30.74 -4.03
N ALA A 1023 -47.58 30.32 -4.95
CA ALA A 1023 -49.02 30.54 -4.85
C ALA A 1023 -49.59 29.86 -3.58
N PRO A 1024 -50.67 30.41 -2.99
CA PRO A 1024 -51.27 29.93 -1.74
C PRO A 1024 -51.77 28.48 -1.79
#